data_AF-A0AAD3CX51-F1
#
_entry.id   AF-A0AAD3CX51-F1
#
_cell.length_a   1.000
_cell.length_b   1.000
_cell.length_c   1.000
_cell.angle_alpha   90.00
_cell.angle_beta   90.00
_cell.angle_gamma   90.00
#
_symmetry.space_group_name_H-M   'P 1'
#
loop_
_entity.id
_entity.type
_entity.pdbx_description
1 polymer ?
#
loop_
_entity_poly.entity_id
_entity_poly.type
_entity_poly.pdbx_seq_one_letter_code
_entity_poly.pdbx_strand_id
1 'polypeptide(L)'
;MNKDEDTTRNMEEHPSIPEDASVILSTLHGRMRRQERGISKAAFDAAVKYGVRKEGDRDPRTGAKRWIFEYSQGGITVITNHDCSEEITSWAHPCWGLNVEKVVITKQMQNDHESAMIISHRHELWNSHAVVVVDQSGSMRKTDAENGVTRSDLVWLSLAVDYIGKRLRNGEATEKDFFTLIELGPQAKVLIKHHPFNWILYNEVIDLLRTRHPLGEGKYIPAMKKAKQMLLSNRKGKCLPQLIFLTDGAPSDKAIRGFQGTMSYHIHALCTCIASIAREFGSRLTVGVIAVGEAKLEILEPMTKMVKDYNCHTFLQKASLQAVDISSAFSSMSTLISSSKSRATDILTNRQRTYRDLIREPQSSIDVYIPDEEEWIKHYQKKRTVFNKRTRKWVTLYKVKKTVFDKRIREWVHHEEVFHDNRAVALAVREHIFGEGRERAVRRVREVDDFGNFVGPMLVGKESLFVEDASDSYSFHKTFFIIQTLARQMAERFNNHMHRIPGICKETTPILEFLECSVMRVYDAIGNKKFYLVERMLDHKKYKKWNNNDGFVNTSVPDENGRKKSQSSKDSSSMISFSHEDIPQAFSHFTYLASNRTFLVCDLQGVKNMQRKPPVFELTDPAIHYSKITGRKDYGRTDRGQQGIEAFFRTHKCSSLCHLLLKKWIENPLEKEVIDYKEVSISLKNDQMPSTILKRGDIKNDSNVHSMKKTVRFG
;
A
#
# COMPACT_ATOMS: atom_id res chain seq x y z
N MET A 1 6.17 61.58 -11.75
CA MET A 1 5.65 62.15 -10.48
C MET A 1 4.25 61.60 -10.29
N ASN A 2 3.96 61.20 -9.05
CA ASN A 2 2.75 60.55 -8.51
C ASN A 2 2.73 59.01 -8.51
N LYS A 3 3.49 58.51 -7.53
CA LYS A 3 3.14 57.52 -6.49
C LYS A 3 2.19 56.39 -6.89
N ASP A 4 2.81 55.23 -7.09
CA ASP A 4 2.20 53.92 -6.92
C ASP A 4 1.64 53.77 -5.49
N GLU A 5 0.33 53.52 -5.40
CA GLU A 5 -0.29 52.97 -4.20
C GLU A 5 0.04 51.48 -4.11
N ASP A 6 0.96 51.18 -3.22
CA ASP A 6 1.32 49.84 -2.77
C ASP A 6 0.13 49.22 -2.02
N THR A 7 -0.74 48.50 -2.75
CA THR A 7 -1.74 47.61 -2.14
C THR A 7 -1.05 46.35 -1.64
N THR A 8 -0.29 46.47 -0.55
CA THR A 8 -0.02 45.36 0.35
C THR A 8 -1.35 44.89 0.94
N ARG A 9 -1.91 43.84 0.35
CA ARG A 9 -2.96 43.04 0.99
C ARG A 9 -2.43 42.61 2.35
N ASN A 10 -3.01 43.16 3.41
CA ASN A 10 -2.90 42.63 4.76
C ASN A 10 -3.35 41.16 4.72
N MET A 11 -2.39 40.23 4.64
CA MET A 11 -2.62 38.87 5.11
C MET A 11 -2.80 39.01 6.62
N GLU A 12 -4.03 38.86 7.11
CA GLU A 12 -4.27 38.70 8.54
C GLU A 12 -3.35 37.59 9.04
N GLU A 13 -2.39 37.96 9.89
CA GLU A 13 -1.41 37.04 10.44
C GLU A 13 -2.14 35.96 11.24
N HIS A 14 -2.22 34.75 10.68
CA HIS A 14 -2.66 33.59 11.44
C HIS A 14 -1.69 33.37 12.61
N PRO A 15 -2.18 32.99 13.81
CA PRO A 15 -1.27 32.55 14.87
C PRO A 15 -0.40 31.42 14.33
N SER A 16 0.92 31.49 14.56
CA SER A 16 1.87 30.53 14.03
C SER A 16 1.54 29.14 14.58
N ILE A 17 0.85 28.32 13.78
CA ILE A 17 0.53 26.95 14.17
C ILE A 17 1.86 26.21 14.34
N PRO A 18 2.14 25.60 15.51
CA PRO A 18 3.40 24.93 15.77
C PRO A 18 3.70 23.84 14.74
N GLU A 19 5.00 23.68 14.44
CA GLU A 19 5.47 22.70 13.44
C GLU A 19 5.20 21.25 13.88
N ASP A 20 5.29 20.96 15.18
CA ASP A 20 5.15 19.64 15.79
C ASP A 20 4.55 19.75 17.21
N ALA A 21 3.76 18.76 17.63
CA ALA A 21 3.20 18.67 18.99
C ALA A 21 4.27 18.76 20.10
N SER A 22 5.47 18.22 19.86
CA SER A 22 6.61 18.30 20.78
C SER A 22 7.11 19.73 21.02
N VAL A 23 6.91 20.66 20.08
CA VAL A 23 7.24 22.09 20.28
C VAL A 23 6.28 22.72 21.30
N ILE A 24 5.03 22.32 21.29
CA ILE A 24 3.99 22.81 22.22
C ILE A 24 4.29 22.29 23.63
N LEU A 25 4.65 21.01 23.73
CA LEU A 25 5.05 20.39 24.99
C LEU A 25 6.39 20.94 25.50
N SER A 26 7.36 21.21 24.63
CA SER A 26 8.67 21.76 25.05
C SER A 26 8.63 23.25 25.38
N THR A 27 7.72 24.05 24.82
CA THR A 27 7.53 25.45 25.23
C THR A 27 6.86 25.59 26.60
N LEU A 28 6.07 24.60 27.02
CA LEU A 28 5.67 24.40 28.43
C LEU A 28 6.88 24.20 29.36
N HIS A 29 7.95 23.58 28.86
CA HIS A 29 9.15 23.19 29.62
C HIS A 29 9.90 24.39 30.24
N GLY A 30 9.75 25.60 29.67
CA GLY A 30 10.35 26.83 30.16
C GLY A 30 9.72 27.43 31.43
N ARG A 31 8.51 26.98 31.84
CA ARG A 31 7.84 27.46 33.07
C ARG A 31 7.75 26.41 34.18
N MET A 32 8.07 25.15 33.91
CA MET A 32 7.85 24.02 34.84
C MET A 32 9.13 23.22 35.17
N ARG A 33 10.27 23.91 35.40
CA ARG A 33 11.24 23.36 36.35
C ARG A 33 10.71 23.54 37.77
N ARG A 34 10.00 22.51 38.25
CA ARG A 34 9.73 22.14 39.66
C ARG A 34 8.84 20.89 39.55
N GLN A 35 9.44 19.74 39.27
CA GLN A 35 9.52 18.67 40.27
C GLN A 35 8.18 18.41 40.97
N GLU A 36 7.66 17.21 40.74
CA GLU A 36 6.67 16.47 41.56
C GLU A 36 5.24 16.36 41.01
N ARG A 37 5.04 15.21 40.38
CA ARG A 37 3.84 14.37 40.21
C ARG A 37 2.65 14.72 41.12
N GLY A 38 1.44 14.62 40.54
CA GLY A 38 0.17 14.66 41.27
C GLY A 38 -0.37 16.08 41.40
N ILE A 39 -1.68 16.20 41.64
CA ILE A 39 -2.27 17.48 42.05
C ILE A 39 -1.53 17.89 43.33
N SER A 40 -0.69 18.93 43.24
CA SER A 40 0.09 19.39 44.40
C SER A 40 -0.85 19.64 45.58
N LYS A 41 -0.39 19.41 46.81
CA LYS A 41 -1.21 19.70 48.00
C LYS A 41 -1.76 21.13 47.98
N ALA A 42 -0.98 22.09 47.48
CA ALA A 42 -1.42 23.47 47.28
C ALA A 42 -2.55 23.61 46.23
N ALA A 43 -2.50 22.84 45.14
CA ALA A 43 -3.57 22.82 44.13
C ALA A 43 -4.81 22.09 44.67
N PHE A 44 -4.65 20.97 45.39
CA PHE A 44 -5.74 20.28 46.09
C PHE A 44 -6.43 21.22 47.09
N ASP A 45 -5.66 21.88 47.95
CA ASP A 45 -6.16 22.84 48.94
C ASP A 45 -6.85 24.02 48.24
N ALA A 46 -6.31 24.51 47.12
CA ALA A 46 -6.94 25.54 46.31
C ALA A 46 -8.26 25.07 45.70
N ALA A 47 -8.36 23.81 45.27
CA ALA A 47 -9.61 23.27 44.75
C ALA A 47 -10.67 23.09 45.84
N VAL A 48 -10.30 22.56 47.00
CA VAL A 48 -11.23 22.43 48.14
C VAL A 48 -11.68 23.81 48.64
N LYS A 49 -10.78 24.80 48.61
CA LYS A 49 -11.04 26.16 49.13
C LYS A 49 -11.77 27.07 48.16
N TYR A 50 -11.44 27.03 46.87
CA TYR A 50 -11.92 27.98 45.85
C TYR A 50 -12.72 27.31 44.73
N GLY A 51 -12.76 25.97 44.68
CA GLY A 51 -13.53 25.23 43.69
C GLY A 51 -15.03 25.26 43.97
N VAL A 52 -15.82 25.11 42.91
CA VAL A 52 -17.28 25.02 42.99
C VAL A 52 -17.64 23.67 43.63
N ARG A 53 -18.24 23.71 44.82
CA ARG A 53 -18.65 22.53 45.57
C ARG A 53 -19.99 21.98 45.05
N LYS A 54 -20.04 20.67 44.76
CA LYS A 54 -21.23 19.92 44.33
C LYS A 54 -21.35 18.62 45.13
N GLU A 55 -22.57 18.12 45.32
CA GLU A 55 -22.80 16.80 45.95
C GLU A 55 -22.37 15.71 44.96
N GLY A 56 -21.50 14.79 45.42
CA GLY A 56 -21.01 13.67 44.62
C GLY A 56 -21.76 12.37 44.89
N ASP A 57 -21.49 11.36 44.08
CA ASP A 57 -22.06 10.02 44.28
C ASP A 57 -21.72 9.50 45.69
N ARG A 58 -22.72 8.94 46.36
CA ARG A 58 -22.54 8.32 47.68
C ARG A 58 -21.58 7.15 47.58
N ASP A 59 -20.87 6.89 48.67
CA ASP A 59 -19.98 5.74 48.77
C ASP A 59 -20.76 4.43 48.49
N PRO A 60 -20.36 3.63 47.47
CA PRO A 60 -21.09 2.43 47.09
C PRO A 60 -21.11 1.33 48.17
N ARG A 61 -20.20 1.38 49.14
CA ARG A 61 -20.09 0.41 50.24
C ARG A 61 -20.73 0.91 51.52
N THR A 62 -20.61 2.20 51.84
CA THR A 62 -21.04 2.76 53.13
C THR A 62 -22.25 3.70 53.04
N GLY A 63 -22.65 4.13 51.84
CA GLY A 63 -23.74 5.09 51.62
C GLY A 63 -23.43 6.53 52.07
N ALA A 64 -22.21 6.79 52.52
CA ALA A 64 -21.76 8.10 52.99
C ALA A 64 -21.73 9.13 51.86
N LYS A 65 -22.11 10.39 52.14
CA LYS A 65 -22.05 11.45 51.13
C LYS A 65 -20.61 11.81 50.80
N ARG A 66 -20.38 12.24 49.57
CA ARG A 66 -19.09 12.73 49.07
C ARG A 66 -19.27 14.12 48.48
N TRP A 67 -18.18 14.88 48.42
CA TRP A 67 -18.19 16.22 47.84
C TRP A 67 -17.27 16.26 46.63
N ILE A 68 -17.72 16.95 45.59
CA ILE A 68 -16.93 17.25 44.38
C ILE A 68 -16.59 18.73 44.42
N PHE A 69 -15.32 19.07 44.20
CA PHE A 69 -14.82 20.43 44.07
C PHE A 69 -14.25 20.63 42.67
N GLU A 70 -14.91 21.44 41.85
CA GLU A 70 -14.44 21.79 40.51
C GLU A 70 -13.72 23.14 40.53
N TYR A 71 -12.41 23.13 40.32
CA TYR A 71 -11.58 24.34 40.30
C TYR A 71 -11.08 24.64 38.89
N SER A 72 -11.92 25.30 38.10
CA SER A 72 -11.65 25.60 36.69
C SER A 72 -10.42 26.51 36.48
N GLN A 73 -10.13 27.43 37.41
CA GLN A 73 -8.95 28.30 37.33
C GLN A 73 -7.63 27.59 37.60
N GLY A 74 -7.66 26.41 38.25
CA GLY A 74 -6.49 25.54 38.40
C GLY A 74 -6.57 24.27 37.56
N GLY A 75 -7.62 24.14 36.74
CA GLY A 75 -7.89 22.99 35.88
C GLY A 75 -7.84 21.66 36.60
N ILE A 76 -8.50 21.54 37.76
CA ILE A 76 -8.55 20.29 38.51
C ILE A 76 -9.94 20.08 39.12
N THR A 77 -10.30 18.81 39.33
CA THR A 77 -11.46 18.40 40.10
C THR A 77 -11.04 17.42 41.17
N VAL A 78 -11.55 17.61 42.38
CA VAL A 78 -11.24 16.82 43.58
C VAL A 78 -12.53 16.23 44.14
N ILE A 79 -12.50 14.96 44.55
CA ILE A 79 -13.58 14.30 45.30
C ILE A 79 -13.06 13.97 46.70
N THR A 80 -13.81 14.36 47.73
CA THR A 80 -13.49 14.08 49.13
C THR A 80 -14.58 13.26 49.81
N ASN A 81 -14.27 12.72 51.00
CA ASN A 81 -15.25 12.16 51.92
C ASN A 81 -16.24 13.24 52.46
N HIS A 82 -17.23 12.84 53.25
CA HIS A 82 -18.31 13.71 53.77
C HIS A 82 -17.78 14.96 54.47
N ASP A 83 -16.73 14.81 55.27
CA ASP A 83 -16.17 15.87 56.12
C ASP A 83 -15.06 16.66 55.42
N CYS A 84 -14.78 16.37 54.14
CA CYS A 84 -13.71 16.98 53.34
C CYS A 84 -12.30 16.79 53.94
N SER A 85 -12.12 15.78 54.78
CA SER A 85 -10.87 15.48 55.50
C SER A 85 -9.93 14.55 54.72
N GLU A 86 -10.47 13.76 53.79
CA GLU A 86 -9.70 12.81 52.99
C GLU A 86 -10.05 12.93 51.51
N GLU A 87 -9.01 12.90 50.67
CA GLU A 87 -9.14 12.77 49.22
C GLU A 87 -9.58 11.33 48.87
N ILE A 88 -10.68 11.20 48.14
CA ILE A 88 -11.10 9.94 47.52
C ILE A 88 -10.40 9.77 46.16
N THR A 89 -10.45 10.82 45.34
CA THR A 89 -9.77 10.86 44.05
C THR A 89 -9.71 12.31 43.55
N SER A 90 -8.73 12.62 42.71
CA SER A 90 -8.64 13.90 42.02
C SER A 90 -8.10 13.72 40.60
N TRP A 91 -8.36 14.69 39.73
CA TRP A 91 -7.85 14.69 38.36
C TRP A 91 -7.72 16.10 37.78
N ALA A 92 -6.77 16.27 36.88
CA ALA A 92 -6.67 17.47 36.05
C ALA A 92 -7.75 17.50 34.97
N HIS A 93 -8.22 18.70 34.65
CA HIS A 93 -9.08 18.96 33.50
C HIS A 93 -8.27 18.69 32.21
N PRO A 94 -8.88 18.11 31.17
CA PRO A 94 -8.22 17.93 29.88
C PRO A 94 -7.67 19.25 29.39
N CYS A 95 -6.53 19.19 28.70
CA CYS A 95 -5.87 20.36 28.10
C CYS A 95 -5.40 21.44 29.07
N TRP A 96 -5.45 21.22 30.39
CA TRP A 96 -4.96 22.22 31.33
C TRP A 96 -3.47 22.51 31.07
N GLY A 97 -3.17 23.72 30.59
CA GLY A 97 -1.83 24.14 30.18
C GLY A 97 -1.50 23.97 28.70
N LEU A 98 -2.28 23.21 27.91
CA LEU A 98 -2.08 23.05 26.46
C LEU A 98 -2.71 24.22 25.69
N ASN A 99 -1.93 25.28 25.45
CA ASN A 99 -2.40 26.46 24.73
C ASN A 99 -2.26 26.30 23.20
N VAL A 100 -3.08 25.42 22.61
CA VAL A 100 -3.18 25.31 21.15
C VAL A 100 -4.32 26.18 20.65
N GLU A 101 -3.99 27.23 19.91
CA GLU A 101 -4.97 28.14 19.34
C GLU A 101 -5.67 27.53 18.13
N LYS A 102 -6.93 27.92 17.95
CA LYS A 102 -7.69 27.57 16.74
C LYS A 102 -7.28 28.49 15.60
N VAL A 103 -7.35 27.97 14.39
CA VAL A 103 -7.16 28.75 13.17
C VAL A 103 -8.38 29.64 12.96
N VAL A 104 -8.16 30.92 12.64
CA VAL A 104 -9.23 31.82 12.21
C VAL A 104 -9.78 31.34 10.87
N ILE A 105 -11.07 31.02 10.82
CA ILE A 105 -11.72 30.52 9.61
C ILE A 105 -12.20 31.70 8.77
N THR A 106 -11.57 31.92 7.62
CA THR A 106 -11.98 32.96 6.67
C THR A 106 -13.25 32.57 5.92
N LYS A 107 -13.92 33.55 5.30
CA LYS A 107 -15.10 33.29 4.47
C LYS A 107 -14.78 32.37 3.28
N GLN A 108 -13.58 32.48 2.71
CA GLN A 108 -13.14 31.60 1.62
C GLN A 108 -13.05 30.15 2.09
N MET A 109 -12.41 29.90 3.23
CA MET A 109 -12.30 28.55 3.82
C MET A 109 -13.66 27.92 4.11
N GLN A 110 -14.63 28.74 4.54
CA GLN A 110 -16.00 28.31 4.75
C GLN A 110 -16.69 27.91 3.44
N ASN A 111 -16.55 28.72 2.39
CA ASN A 111 -17.13 28.43 1.07
C ASN A 111 -16.50 27.16 0.44
N ASP A 112 -15.19 26.98 0.59
CA ASP A 112 -14.47 25.79 0.11
C ASP A 112 -14.93 24.53 0.85
N HIS A 113 -15.15 24.64 2.17
CA HIS A 113 -15.72 23.57 2.97
C HIS A 113 -17.14 23.18 2.52
N GLU A 114 -18.04 24.15 2.32
CA GLU A 114 -19.40 23.90 1.84
C GLU A 114 -19.40 23.19 0.48
N SER A 115 -18.52 23.64 -0.43
CA SER A 115 -18.33 23.00 -1.74
C SER A 115 -17.83 21.55 -1.61
N ALA A 116 -16.89 21.30 -0.70
CA ALA A 116 -16.37 19.96 -0.44
C ALA A 116 -17.39 19.04 0.24
N MET A 117 -18.26 19.59 1.09
CA MET A 117 -19.37 18.85 1.71
C MET A 117 -20.40 18.40 0.66
N ILE A 118 -20.62 19.15 -0.42
CA ILE A 118 -21.42 18.67 -1.54
C ILE A 118 -20.73 17.47 -2.25
N ILE A 119 -19.40 17.54 -2.43
CA ILE A 119 -18.59 16.46 -3.01
C ILE A 119 -18.57 15.22 -2.11
N SER A 120 -18.78 15.37 -0.79
CA SER A 120 -18.80 14.23 0.15
C SER A 120 -19.83 13.15 -0.24
N HIS A 121 -20.92 13.51 -0.91
CA HIS A 121 -21.92 12.56 -1.44
C HIS A 121 -21.51 11.85 -2.73
N ARG A 122 -20.42 12.26 -3.37
CA ARG A 122 -19.90 11.75 -4.64
C ARG A 122 -18.62 10.95 -4.43
N HIS A 123 -18.79 9.73 -3.92
CA HIS A 123 -17.71 8.83 -3.50
C HIS A 123 -16.66 8.55 -4.60
N GLU A 124 -17.02 8.67 -5.89
CA GLU A 124 -16.11 8.52 -7.03
C GLU A 124 -15.07 9.65 -7.17
N LEU A 125 -15.32 10.80 -6.53
CA LEU A 125 -14.43 11.97 -6.59
C LEU A 125 -13.39 12.00 -5.47
N TRP A 126 -13.51 11.10 -4.48
CA TRP A 126 -12.63 11.06 -3.32
C TRP A 126 -11.23 10.55 -3.70
N ASN A 127 -10.21 11.24 -3.21
CA ASN A 127 -8.81 10.84 -3.34
C ASN A 127 -8.44 9.82 -2.25
N SER A 128 -8.87 10.07 -1.01
CA SER A 128 -8.64 9.20 0.14
C SER A 128 -9.74 9.32 1.19
N HIS A 129 -9.82 8.30 2.06
CA HIS A 129 -10.70 8.30 3.23
C HIS A 129 -9.95 7.78 4.45
N ALA A 130 -9.68 8.67 5.40
CA ALA A 130 -9.08 8.31 6.67
C ALA A 130 -10.15 8.02 7.73
N VAL A 131 -10.14 6.81 8.27
CA VAL A 131 -10.96 6.41 9.42
C VAL A 131 -10.03 6.24 10.60
N VAL A 132 -10.14 7.15 11.57
CA VAL A 132 -9.31 7.18 12.77
C VAL A 132 -10.12 6.69 13.96
N VAL A 133 -9.60 5.68 14.66
CA VAL A 133 -10.17 5.14 15.88
C VAL A 133 -9.31 5.60 17.05
N VAL A 134 -9.90 6.43 17.92
CA VAL A 134 -9.23 7.00 19.08
C VAL A 134 -9.76 6.33 20.34
N ASP A 135 -8.87 5.69 21.09
CA ASP A 135 -9.17 5.11 22.40
C ASP A 135 -9.44 6.20 23.42
N GLN A 136 -10.63 6.16 24.02
CA GLN A 136 -11.07 7.02 25.12
C GLN A 136 -11.51 6.18 26.33
N SER A 137 -10.93 5.00 26.50
CA SER A 137 -11.11 4.20 27.71
C SER A 137 -10.45 4.84 28.94
N GLY A 138 -10.83 4.40 30.14
CA GLY A 138 -10.35 5.00 31.38
C GLY A 138 -8.81 4.95 31.57
N SER A 139 -8.11 4.01 30.93
CA SER A 139 -6.64 3.93 30.97
C SER A 139 -5.96 5.08 30.23
N MET A 140 -6.64 5.70 29.25
CA MET A 140 -6.15 6.85 28.49
C MET A 140 -6.19 8.16 29.29
N ARG A 141 -6.80 8.15 30.49
CA ARG A 141 -6.86 9.28 31.42
C ARG A 141 -5.61 9.43 32.29
N LYS A 142 -4.70 8.45 32.30
CA LYS A 142 -3.47 8.52 33.09
C LYS A 142 -2.64 9.73 32.66
N THR A 143 -2.20 10.52 33.64
CA THR A 143 -1.34 11.71 33.47
C THR A 143 0.14 11.34 33.52
N ASP A 144 0.51 10.26 32.82
CA ASP A 144 1.87 9.74 32.75
C ASP A 144 2.58 10.09 31.43
N ALA A 145 1.89 10.83 30.56
CA ALA A 145 2.50 11.44 29.38
C ALA A 145 3.44 12.60 29.75
N GLU A 146 4.30 12.95 28.79
CA GLU A 146 5.24 14.06 28.84
C GLU A 146 4.57 15.32 29.35
N ASN A 147 5.22 16.00 30.31
CA ASN A 147 4.69 17.18 30.99
C ASN A 147 3.38 16.97 31.78
N GLY A 148 3.06 15.73 32.16
CA GLY A 148 1.95 15.42 33.05
C GLY A 148 0.56 15.55 32.40
N VAL A 149 0.49 15.64 31.07
CA VAL A 149 -0.78 15.60 30.33
C VAL A 149 -1.34 14.18 30.33
N THR A 150 -2.63 14.02 30.02
CA THR A 150 -3.18 12.68 29.85
C THR A 150 -2.68 12.05 28.55
N ARG A 151 -2.64 10.71 28.49
CA ARG A 151 -2.36 9.99 27.24
C ARG A 151 -3.32 10.39 26.12
N SER A 152 -4.59 10.65 26.46
CA SER A 152 -5.59 11.16 25.54
C SER A 152 -5.27 12.55 25.00
N ASP A 153 -4.85 13.48 25.86
CA ASP A 153 -4.45 14.83 25.45
C ASP A 153 -3.31 14.76 24.43
N LEU A 154 -2.32 13.90 24.67
CA LEU A 154 -1.20 13.66 23.77
C LEU A 154 -1.69 13.17 22.39
N VAL A 155 -2.61 12.21 22.37
CA VAL A 155 -3.20 11.66 21.14
C VAL A 155 -3.94 12.73 20.34
N TRP A 156 -4.81 13.50 21.00
CA TRP A 156 -5.59 14.56 20.36
C TRP A 156 -4.69 15.67 19.82
N LEU A 157 -3.69 16.08 20.59
CA LEU A 157 -2.70 17.09 20.20
C LEU A 157 -1.94 16.67 18.94
N SER A 158 -1.37 15.47 18.93
CA SER A 158 -0.63 14.98 17.77
C SER A 158 -1.51 14.70 16.57
N LEU A 159 -2.75 14.25 16.76
CA LEU A 159 -3.71 14.10 15.66
C LEU A 159 -4.01 15.44 14.99
N ALA A 160 -4.21 16.50 15.78
CA ALA A 160 -4.45 17.84 15.25
C ALA A 160 -3.21 18.41 14.56
N VAL A 161 -2.06 18.43 15.24
CA VAL A 161 -0.86 19.14 14.76
C VAL A 161 -0.08 18.32 13.73
N ASP A 162 0.25 17.06 14.05
CA ASP A 162 1.21 16.27 13.27
C ASP A 162 0.55 15.53 12.12
N TYR A 163 -0.72 15.10 12.27
CA TYR A 163 -1.45 14.43 11.20
C TYR A 163 -2.28 15.40 10.34
N ILE A 164 -3.11 16.26 10.95
CA ILE A 164 -3.97 17.18 10.19
C ILE A 164 -3.20 18.43 9.74
N GLY A 165 -2.66 19.19 10.70
CA GLY A 165 -2.01 20.48 10.47
C GLY A 165 -0.83 20.38 9.51
N LYS A 166 0.09 19.43 9.73
CA LYS A 166 1.26 19.22 8.88
C LYS A 166 0.88 18.87 7.43
N ARG A 167 -0.11 17.99 7.23
CA ARG A 167 -0.56 17.60 5.89
C ARG A 167 -1.24 18.75 5.15
N LEU A 168 -1.94 19.63 5.86
CA LEU A 168 -2.51 20.86 5.28
C LEU A 168 -1.42 21.86 4.89
N ARG A 169 -0.45 22.14 5.79
CA ARG A 169 0.68 23.05 5.50
C ARG A 169 1.51 22.59 4.31
N ASN A 170 1.75 21.28 4.19
CA ASN A 170 2.57 20.71 3.13
C ASN A 170 1.79 20.50 1.81
N GLY A 171 0.47 20.77 1.77
CA GLY A 171 -0.37 20.47 0.60
C GLY A 171 -0.48 18.97 0.30
N GLU A 172 -0.26 18.11 1.30
CA GLU A 172 -0.34 16.64 1.17
C GLU A 172 -1.79 16.13 1.22
N ALA A 173 -2.71 16.96 1.71
CA ALA A 173 -4.15 16.70 1.75
C ALA A 173 -4.92 17.88 1.14
N THR A 174 -6.07 17.55 0.56
CA THR A 174 -6.97 18.49 -0.14
C THR A 174 -8.40 18.29 0.33
N GLU A 175 -9.32 19.12 -0.12
CA GLU A 175 -10.74 18.99 0.20
C GLU A 175 -11.41 17.76 -0.47
N LYS A 176 -10.66 17.01 -1.31
CA LYS A 176 -11.07 15.71 -1.86
C LYS A 176 -10.59 14.53 -1.03
N ASP A 177 -9.85 14.78 0.05
CA ASP A 177 -9.48 13.81 1.06
C ASP A 177 -10.45 13.93 2.23
N PHE A 178 -11.02 12.80 2.67
CA PHE A 178 -12.08 12.79 3.67
C PHE A 178 -11.64 12.11 4.96
N PHE A 179 -12.20 12.55 6.07
CA PHE A 179 -11.85 12.12 7.42
C PHE A 179 -13.09 11.70 8.21
N THR A 180 -12.96 10.60 8.95
CA THR A 180 -13.96 10.10 9.88
C THR A 180 -13.26 9.74 11.18
N LEU A 181 -13.81 10.18 12.30
CA LEU A 181 -13.31 9.88 13.62
C LEU A 181 -14.29 9.02 14.41
N ILE A 182 -13.76 7.96 15.01
CA ILE A 182 -14.50 7.01 15.84
C ILE A 182 -13.90 7.04 17.24
N GLU A 183 -14.71 7.40 18.22
CA GLU A 183 -14.39 7.23 19.63
C GLU A 183 -14.56 5.77 20.01
N LEU A 184 -13.46 5.14 20.44
CA LEU A 184 -13.47 3.82 21.06
C LEU A 184 -13.71 3.99 22.55
N GLY A 185 -14.84 3.45 22.99
CA GLY A 185 -15.32 3.48 24.37
C GLY A 185 -16.48 2.49 24.52
N PRO A 186 -17.35 2.63 25.53
CA PRO A 186 -18.38 1.64 25.83
C PRO A 186 -19.41 1.38 24.70
N GLN A 187 -19.65 2.35 23.82
CA GLN A 187 -20.67 2.30 22.77
C GLN A 187 -20.16 2.60 21.35
N ALA A 188 -18.84 2.76 21.14
CA ALA A 188 -18.21 3.12 19.85
C ALA A 188 -18.97 4.19 19.02
N LYS A 189 -18.61 5.47 19.17
CA LYS A 189 -19.35 6.59 18.55
C LYS A 189 -18.58 7.19 17.38
N VAL A 190 -19.26 7.53 16.28
CA VAL A 190 -18.66 8.35 15.22
C VAL A 190 -18.82 9.80 15.63
N LEU A 191 -17.71 10.49 15.89
CA LEU A 191 -17.72 11.89 16.32
C LEU A 191 -17.67 12.84 15.12
N ILE A 192 -16.86 12.50 14.12
CA ILE A 192 -16.72 13.24 12.87
C ILE A 192 -16.96 12.27 11.73
N LYS A 193 -17.80 12.62 10.76
CA LYS A 193 -18.17 11.73 9.66
C LYS A 193 -17.96 12.41 8.30
N HIS A 194 -17.12 11.81 7.47
CA HIS A 194 -16.90 12.24 6.08
C HIS A 194 -16.60 13.74 5.96
N HIS A 195 -15.81 14.26 6.89
CA HIS A 195 -15.43 15.67 6.90
C HIS A 195 -14.27 15.88 5.92
N PRO A 196 -14.31 16.89 5.03
CA PRO A 196 -13.19 17.18 4.13
C PRO A 196 -11.95 17.61 4.91
N PHE A 197 -10.77 17.29 4.40
CA PHE A 197 -9.50 17.63 5.05
C PHE A 197 -9.21 19.13 4.88
N ASN A 198 -9.43 19.92 5.93
CA ASN A 198 -9.22 21.37 5.93
C ASN A 198 -8.98 21.91 7.36
N TRP A 199 -8.80 23.23 7.49
CA TRP A 199 -8.56 23.86 8.81
C TRP A 199 -9.80 23.89 9.73
N ILE A 200 -11.01 23.71 9.20
CA ILE A 200 -12.22 23.52 10.02
C ILE A 200 -12.14 22.18 10.75
N LEU A 201 -11.72 21.11 10.05
CA LEU A 201 -11.45 19.81 10.66
C LEU A 201 -10.41 19.93 11.78
N TYR A 202 -9.32 20.68 11.54
CA TYR A 202 -8.31 20.94 12.56
C TYR A 202 -8.94 21.55 13.83
N ASN A 203 -9.74 22.60 13.68
CA ASN A 203 -10.42 23.25 14.80
C ASN A 203 -11.41 22.33 15.53
N GLU A 204 -12.15 21.49 14.81
CA GLU A 204 -13.05 20.50 15.43
C GLU A 204 -12.28 19.47 16.26
N VAL A 205 -11.10 19.03 15.82
CA VAL A 205 -10.26 18.12 16.62
C VAL A 205 -9.69 18.82 17.85
N ILE A 206 -9.36 20.12 17.76
CA ILE A 206 -8.99 20.94 18.93
C ILE A 206 -10.17 21.10 19.90
N ASP A 207 -11.42 21.15 19.42
CA ASP A 207 -12.59 21.11 20.31
C ASP A 207 -12.74 19.77 21.03
N LEU A 208 -12.48 18.67 20.34
CA LEU A 208 -12.50 17.34 20.96
C LEU A 208 -11.43 17.20 22.04
N LEU A 209 -10.22 17.69 21.78
CA LEU A 209 -9.14 17.80 22.76
C LEU A 209 -9.67 18.46 24.06
N ARG A 210 -10.35 19.61 23.94
CA ARG A 210 -10.84 20.42 25.09
C ARG A 210 -12.06 19.86 25.81
N THR A 211 -12.86 19.01 25.16
CA THR A 211 -14.18 18.61 25.67
C THR A 211 -14.28 17.15 26.08
N ARG A 212 -13.34 16.29 25.67
CA ARG A 212 -13.45 14.84 25.87
C ARG A 212 -12.69 14.37 27.10
N HIS A 213 -13.34 13.47 27.84
CA HIS A 213 -12.81 12.85 29.04
C HIS A 213 -12.82 11.32 28.85
N PRO A 214 -11.65 10.67 28.81
CA PRO A 214 -11.59 9.21 28.71
C PRO A 214 -12.19 8.54 29.94
N LEU A 215 -13.19 7.68 29.74
CA LEU A 215 -13.96 7.04 30.81
C LEU A 215 -14.46 5.66 30.37
N GLY A 216 -14.49 4.72 31.34
CA GLY A 216 -15.13 3.42 31.18
C GLY A 216 -14.34 2.40 30.35
N GLU A 217 -15.06 1.39 29.85
CA GLU A 217 -14.53 0.24 29.11
C GLU A 217 -14.09 0.60 27.69
N GLY A 218 -12.93 0.09 27.26
CA GLY A 218 -12.47 0.16 25.88
C GLY A 218 -12.99 -1.02 25.05
N LYS A 219 -14.11 -0.87 24.34
CA LYS A 219 -14.67 -1.94 23.48
C LYS A 219 -14.19 -1.80 22.04
N TYR A 220 -13.29 -2.68 21.62
CA TYR A 220 -12.62 -2.64 20.33
C TYR A 220 -13.51 -3.24 19.23
N ILE A 221 -14.28 -4.30 19.53
CA ILE A 221 -15.08 -4.99 18.51
C ILE A 221 -16.17 -4.07 17.93
N PRO A 222 -16.94 -3.31 18.73
CA PRO A 222 -17.88 -2.31 18.20
C PRO A 222 -17.18 -1.21 17.38
N ALA A 223 -16.04 -0.70 17.85
CA ALA A 223 -15.27 0.32 17.16
C ALA A 223 -14.74 -0.18 15.80
N MET A 224 -14.19 -1.39 15.75
CA MET A 224 -13.77 -2.08 14.53
C MET A 224 -14.92 -2.29 13.55
N LYS A 225 -16.10 -2.71 14.02
CA LYS A 225 -17.30 -2.86 13.18
C LYS A 225 -17.73 -1.52 12.59
N LYS A 226 -17.66 -0.44 13.37
CA LYS A 226 -17.96 0.91 12.88
C LYS A 226 -16.92 1.38 11.86
N ALA A 227 -15.64 1.15 12.11
CA ALA A 227 -14.56 1.44 11.18
C ALA A 227 -14.76 0.71 9.84
N LYS A 228 -15.07 -0.59 9.90
CA LYS A 228 -15.47 -1.39 8.73
C LYS A 228 -16.63 -0.75 7.98
N GLN A 229 -17.70 -0.37 8.67
CA GLN A 229 -18.87 0.27 8.05
C GLN A 229 -18.47 1.56 7.31
N MET A 230 -17.62 2.40 7.91
CA MET A 230 -17.21 3.67 7.33
C MET A 230 -16.31 3.46 6.11
N LEU A 231 -15.31 2.58 6.19
CA LEU A 231 -14.44 2.28 5.05
C LEU A 231 -15.22 1.67 3.87
N LEU A 232 -16.11 0.71 4.15
CA LEU A 232 -16.89 0.04 3.11
C LEU A 232 -18.00 0.92 2.51
N SER A 233 -18.25 2.11 3.07
CA SER A 233 -19.18 3.08 2.47
C SER A 233 -18.66 3.61 1.12
N ASN A 234 -17.34 3.64 0.92
CA ASN A 234 -16.70 3.99 -0.34
C ASN A 234 -15.72 2.92 -0.83
N ARG A 235 -16.22 2.01 -1.67
CA ARG A 235 -15.40 0.97 -2.33
C ARG A 235 -14.77 1.44 -3.65
N LYS A 236 -15.04 2.67 -4.10
CA LYS A 236 -14.65 3.13 -5.45
C LYS A 236 -13.14 3.11 -5.62
N GLY A 237 -12.69 2.58 -6.76
CA GLY A 237 -11.28 2.30 -7.08
C GLY A 237 -10.32 3.47 -6.94
N LYS A 238 -10.81 4.69 -7.05
CA LYS A 238 -10.01 5.91 -6.95
C LYS A 238 -9.69 6.28 -5.49
N CYS A 239 -10.54 5.96 -4.52
CA CYS A 239 -10.32 6.34 -3.13
C CYS A 239 -9.24 5.45 -2.47
N LEU A 240 -8.27 6.05 -1.78
CA LEU A 240 -7.26 5.33 -0.98
C LEU A 240 -7.69 5.29 0.51
N PRO A 241 -8.17 4.15 1.03
CA PRO A 241 -8.61 4.05 2.42
C PRO A 241 -7.43 4.00 3.40
N GLN A 242 -7.62 4.64 4.55
CA GLN A 242 -6.69 4.61 5.67
C GLN A 242 -7.44 4.25 6.95
N LEU A 243 -6.82 3.41 7.78
CA LEU A 243 -7.34 3.03 9.09
C LEU A 243 -6.26 3.28 10.14
N ILE A 244 -6.51 4.17 11.09
CA ILE A 244 -5.54 4.53 12.12
C ILE A 244 -6.10 4.15 13.48
N PHE A 245 -5.37 3.36 14.25
CA PHE A 245 -5.68 3.04 15.64
C PHE A 245 -4.73 3.79 16.57
N LEU A 246 -5.29 4.60 17.46
CA LEU A 246 -4.59 5.31 18.53
C LEU A 246 -5.08 4.73 19.85
N THR A 247 -4.32 3.81 20.45
CA THR A 247 -4.88 2.91 21.47
C THR A 247 -3.83 2.31 22.39
N ASP A 248 -4.24 1.86 23.58
CA ASP A 248 -3.37 1.16 24.54
C ASP A 248 -3.38 -0.38 24.37
N GLY A 249 -4.12 -0.91 23.41
CA GLY A 249 -4.19 -2.36 23.14
C GLY A 249 -4.88 -3.20 24.23
N ALA A 250 -5.63 -2.61 25.17
CA ALA A 250 -6.31 -3.33 26.26
C ALA A 250 -7.85 -3.42 26.06
N PRO A 251 -8.36 -4.29 25.17
CA PRO A 251 -9.80 -4.48 24.98
C PRO A 251 -10.50 -5.01 26.24
N SER A 252 -11.65 -4.41 26.51
CA SER A 252 -12.56 -4.77 27.60
C SER A 252 -13.80 -5.56 27.09
N ASP A 253 -13.79 -6.00 25.83
CA ASP A 253 -14.90 -6.73 25.22
C ASP A 253 -15.18 -8.05 25.95
N LYS A 254 -16.46 -8.39 26.18
CA LYS A 254 -16.85 -9.66 26.82
C LYS A 254 -16.68 -10.81 25.84
N ALA A 255 -15.99 -11.87 26.25
CA ALA A 255 -15.86 -13.09 25.46
C ALA A 255 -17.20 -13.82 25.29
N ILE A 256 -17.43 -14.38 24.11
CA ILE A 256 -18.60 -15.23 23.85
C ILE A 256 -18.38 -16.61 24.49
N ARG A 257 -19.46 -17.23 24.98
CA ARG A 257 -19.42 -18.60 25.53
C ARG A 257 -18.87 -19.59 24.49
N GLY A 258 -17.92 -20.42 24.89
CA GLY A 258 -17.30 -21.46 24.04
C GLY A 258 -15.88 -21.16 23.53
N PHE A 259 -15.33 -19.97 23.80
CA PHE A 259 -13.93 -19.67 23.49
C PHE A 259 -12.98 -20.07 24.64
N GLN A 260 -11.82 -20.65 24.29
CA GLN A 260 -10.74 -20.98 25.22
C GLN A 260 -9.98 -19.71 25.65
N GLY A 261 -10.61 -18.89 26.50
CA GLY A 261 -10.00 -17.71 27.11
C GLY A 261 -10.34 -16.38 26.41
N THR A 262 -10.37 -15.31 27.22
CA THR A 262 -10.75 -13.95 26.78
C THR A 262 -9.77 -13.36 25.78
N MET A 263 -8.46 -13.57 25.97
CA MET A 263 -7.41 -13.07 25.07
C MET A 263 -7.52 -13.68 23.67
N SER A 264 -7.65 -15.01 23.60
CA SER A 264 -7.83 -15.75 22.34
C SER A 264 -9.07 -15.28 21.58
N TYR A 265 -10.16 -15.00 22.30
CA TYR A 265 -11.36 -14.42 21.71
C TYR A 265 -11.12 -13.03 21.11
N HIS A 266 -10.45 -12.13 21.84
CA HIS A 266 -10.13 -10.79 21.35
C HIS A 266 -9.28 -10.84 20.09
N ILE A 267 -8.20 -11.61 20.10
CA ILE A 267 -7.33 -11.81 18.94
C ILE A 267 -8.15 -12.33 17.76
N HIS A 268 -8.93 -13.40 17.95
CA HIS A 268 -9.73 -13.99 16.89
C HIS A 268 -10.76 -12.99 16.31
N ALA A 269 -11.52 -12.31 17.16
CA ALA A 269 -12.58 -11.40 16.74
C ALA A 269 -12.03 -10.18 15.99
N LEU A 270 -10.92 -9.60 16.48
CA LEU A 270 -10.28 -8.44 15.85
C LEU A 270 -9.58 -8.82 14.54
N CYS A 271 -8.84 -9.94 14.51
CA CYS A 271 -8.23 -10.48 13.30
C CYS A 271 -9.28 -10.79 12.23
N THR A 272 -10.42 -11.38 12.61
CA THR A 272 -11.53 -11.66 11.68
C THR A 272 -12.11 -10.36 11.11
N CYS A 273 -12.30 -9.34 11.95
CA CYS A 273 -12.83 -8.07 11.48
C CYS A 273 -11.86 -7.35 10.54
N ILE A 274 -10.58 -7.24 10.90
CA ILE A 274 -9.58 -6.56 10.06
C ILE A 274 -9.30 -7.33 8.77
N ALA A 275 -9.28 -8.67 8.79
CA ALA A 275 -9.17 -9.51 7.59
C ALA A 275 -10.32 -9.21 6.61
N SER A 276 -11.54 -9.05 7.12
CA SER A 276 -12.69 -8.73 6.26
C SER A 276 -12.63 -7.34 5.61
N ILE A 277 -11.86 -6.40 6.19
CA ILE A 277 -11.58 -5.08 5.59
C ILE A 277 -10.43 -5.23 4.58
N ALA A 278 -9.33 -5.86 5.00
CA ALA A 278 -8.12 -6.03 4.20
C ALA A 278 -8.38 -6.83 2.91
N ARG A 279 -9.25 -7.84 2.98
CA ARG A 279 -9.73 -8.63 1.84
C ARG A 279 -10.32 -7.80 0.69
N GLU A 280 -11.00 -6.70 1.01
CA GLU A 280 -11.71 -5.86 0.03
C GLU A 280 -10.75 -4.87 -0.63
N PHE A 281 -9.79 -4.33 0.13
CA PHE A 281 -8.96 -3.22 -0.32
C PHE A 281 -7.53 -3.62 -0.73
N GLY A 282 -6.95 -4.67 -0.13
CA GLY A 282 -5.59 -5.12 -0.37
C GLY A 282 -4.56 -4.00 -0.30
N SER A 283 -3.67 -3.93 -1.29
CA SER A 283 -2.63 -2.87 -1.40
C SER A 283 -3.12 -1.42 -1.47
N ARG A 284 -4.43 -1.17 -1.50
CA ARG A 284 -4.98 0.20 -1.40
C ARG A 284 -5.12 0.66 0.04
N LEU A 285 -5.24 -0.27 0.99
CA LEU A 285 -5.46 0.04 2.39
C LEU A 285 -4.14 0.32 3.09
N THR A 286 -4.12 1.45 3.81
CA THR A 286 -3.04 1.78 4.75
C THR A 286 -3.56 1.67 6.18
N VAL A 287 -2.93 0.84 7.01
CA VAL A 287 -3.31 0.64 8.41
C VAL A 287 -2.16 1.06 9.33
N GLY A 288 -2.37 2.13 10.10
CA GLY A 288 -1.43 2.56 11.14
C GLY A 288 -1.94 2.14 12.51
N VAL A 289 -1.11 1.42 13.28
CA VAL A 289 -1.42 1.10 14.67
C VAL A 289 -0.39 1.79 15.56
N ILE A 290 -0.86 2.75 16.36
CA ILE A 290 -0.05 3.54 17.28
C ILE A 290 -0.43 3.12 18.69
N ALA A 291 0.48 2.35 19.29
CA ALA A 291 0.30 1.76 20.61
C ALA A 291 0.83 2.74 21.67
N VAL A 292 -0.06 3.34 22.46
CA VAL A 292 0.26 4.45 23.36
C VAL A 292 0.60 3.93 24.76
N GLY A 293 1.81 4.26 25.23
CA GLY A 293 2.27 3.90 26.58
C GLY A 293 2.65 2.43 26.74
N GLU A 294 2.32 1.83 27.89
CA GLU A 294 2.53 0.40 28.16
C GLU A 294 1.46 -0.47 27.47
N ALA A 295 1.33 -0.31 26.16
CA ALA A 295 0.29 -0.94 25.39
C ALA A 295 0.49 -2.47 25.27
N LYS A 296 -0.60 -3.23 25.27
CA LYS A 296 -0.56 -4.70 25.11
C LYS A 296 -0.39 -5.08 23.64
N LEU A 297 0.85 -5.28 23.24
CA LEU A 297 1.20 -5.61 21.85
C LEU A 297 0.71 -6.99 21.40
N GLU A 298 0.46 -7.92 22.34
CA GLU A 298 -0.04 -9.27 22.08
C GLU A 298 -1.33 -9.32 21.24
N ILE A 299 -2.12 -8.25 21.26
CA ILE A 299 -3.36 -8.13 20.47
C ILE A 299 -3.13 -7.38 19.15
N LEU A 300 -2.29 -6.33 19.20
CA LEU A 300 -2.04 -5.44 18.07
C LEU A 300 -1.11 -6.07 17.02
N GLU A 301 -0.16 -6.91 17.45
CA GLU A 301 0.76 -7.63 16.57
C GLU A 301 0.05 -8.63 15.65
N PRO A 302 -0.84 -9.54 16.15
CA PRO A 302 -1.63 -10.41 15.29
C PRO A 302 -2.50 -9.65 14.28
N MET A 303 -3.13 -8.54 14.70
CA MET A 303 -3.91 -7.70 13.78
C MET A 303 -3.04 -7.13 12.65
N THR A 304 -1.87 -6.60 12.99
CA THR A 304 -0.92 -6.03 12.02
C THR A 304 -0.38 -7.11 11.08
N LYS A 305 -0.07 -8.30 11.61
CA LYS A 305 0.34 -9.46 10.81
C LYS A 305 -0.75 -9.87 9.83
N MET A 306 -2.00 -9.93 10.29
CA MET A 306 -3.16 -10.24 9.44
C MET A 306 -3.32 -9.22 8.31
N VAL A 307 -3.13 -7.92 8.59
CA VAL A 307 -3.17 -6.87 7.54
C VAL A 307 -2.08 -7.08 6.48
N LYS A 308 -0.85 -7.40 6.90
CA LYS A 308 0.26 -7.70 5.97
C LYS A 308 -0.04 -8.91 5.08
N ASP A 309 -0.72 -9.91 5.63
CA ASP A 309 -1.09 -11.13 4.93
C ASP A 309 -2.03 -10.88 3.73
N TYR A 310 -2.73 -9.75 3.69
CA TYR A 310 -3.54 -9.29 2.56
C TYR A 310 -2.84 -8.24 1.69
N ASN A 311 -1.51 -8.11 1.79
CA ASN A 311 -0.68 -7.16 1.03
C ASN A 311 -1.05 -5.67 1.23
N CYS A 312 -1.64 -5.35 2.38
CA CYS A 312 -1.93 -3.96 2.76
C CYS A 312 -0.66 -3.26 3.26
N HIS A 313 -0.64 -1.92 3.20
CA HIS A 313 0.42 -1.13 3.82
C HIS A 313 0.15 -1.01 5.32
N THR A 314 1.10 -1.37 6.18
CA THR A 314 0.88 -1.24 7.63
C THR A 314 2.16 -1.10 8.44
N PHE A 315 2.03 -0.43 9.57
CA PHE A 315 3.03 -0.39 10.63
C PHE A 315 2.35 -0.51 11.99
N LEU A 316 3.11 -1.04 12.94
CA LEU A 316 2.82 -0.99 14.36
C LEU A 316 3.97 -0.22 15.01
N GLN A 317 3.67 0.90 15.65
CA GLN A 317 4.66 1.67 16.37
C GLN A 317 4.22 1.79 17.83
N LYS A 318 5.10 1.36 18.74
CA LYS A 318 4.95 1.68 20.15
C LYS A 318 5.38 3.13 20.31
N ALA A 319 4.42 3.99 20.60
CA ALA A 319 4.72 5.35 21.02
C ALA A 319 4.94 5.31 22.53
N SER A 320 6.10 5.80 22.99
CA SER A 320 6.23 6.07 24.41
C SER A 320 5.26 7.18 24.80
N LEU A 321 5.31 7.55 26.07
CA LEU A 321 4.50 8.59 26.65
C LEU A 321 5.00 10.01 26.26
N GLN A 322 5.68 10.15 25.12
CA GLN A 322 6.28 11.40 24.59
C GLN A 322 5.68 11.80 23.25
N ALA A 323 5.54 13.10 22.99
CA ALA A 323 4.95 13.59 21.72
C ALA A 323 5.76 13.20 20.50
N VAL A 324 7.10 13.28 20.61
CA VAL A 324 8.03 12.97 19.50
C VAL A 324 7.78 11.58 18.91
N ASP A 325 7.40 10.61 19.75
CA ASP A 325 7.14 9.25 19.28
C ASP A 325 5.83 9.12 18.50
N ILE A 326 4.79 9.87 18.89
CA ILE A 326 3.54 9.93 18.14
C ILE A 326 3.74 10.72 16.83
N SER A 327 4.50 11.82 16.87
CA SER A 327 4.89 12.58 15.67
C SER A 327 5.68 11.72 14.68
N SER A 328 6.61 10.89 15.20
CA SER A 328 7.35 9.90 14.42
C SER A 328 6.41 8.86 13.80
N ALA A 329 5.41 8.38 14.55
CA ALA A 329 4.41 7.45 14.03
C ALA A 329 3.56 8.06 12.90
N PHE A 330 3.15 9.32 13.01
CA PHE A 330 2.44 10.02 11.94
C PHE A 330 3.34 10.33 10.73
N SER A 331 4.65 10.51 10.93
CA SER A 331 5.62 10.62 9.84
C SER A 331 5.77 9.30 9.08
N SER A 332 5.80 8.17 9.80
CA SER A 332 5.74 6.83 9.20
C SER A 332 4.44 6.62 8.41
N MET A 333 3.29 7.05 8.96
CA MET A 333 2.00 7.02 8.26
C MET A 333 2.04 7.84 6.97
N SER A 334 2.57 9.07 7.01
CA SER A 334 2.66 9.96 5.84
C SER A 334 3.54 9.37 4.73
N THR A 335 4.60 8.66 5.11
CA THR A 335 5.46 7.92 4.17
C THR A 335 4.69 6.80 3.47
N LEU A 336 3.89 6.02 4.22
CA LEU A 336 3.05 4.96 3.63
C LEU A 336 1.95 5.52 2.72
N ILE A 337 1.30 6.61 3.12
CA ILE A 337 0.28 7.30 2.29
C ILE A 337 0.91 7.76 0.97
N SER A 338 2.09 8.38 1.04
CA SER A 338 2.82 8.85 -0.15
C SER A 338 3.20 7.70 -1.08
N SER A 339 3.65 6.57 -0.52
CA SER A 339 3.94 5.35 -1.27
C SER A 339 2.68 4.79 -1.96
N SER A 340 1.56 4.72 -1.25
CA SER A 340 0.26 4.28 -1.78
C SER A 340 -0.22 5.20 -2.92
N LYS A 341 -0.14 6.52 -2.74
CA LYS A 341 -0.49 7.52 -3.76
C LYS A 341 0.41 7.39 -5.01
N SER A 342 1.72 7.20 -4.82
CA SER A 342 2.68 6.99 -5.92
C SER A 342 2.39 5.71 -6.71
N ARG A 343 1.98 4.63 -6.03
CA ARG A 343 1.56 3.37 -6.66
C ARG A 343 0.28 3.55 -7.49
N ALA A 344 -0.68 4.32 -6.96
CA ALA A 344 -1.94 4.62 -7.63
C ALA A 344 -1.79 5.62 -8.80
N THR A 345 -0.79 6.49 -8.78
CA THR A 345 -0.64 7.56 -9.79
C THR A 345 -0.07 7.03 -11.10
N ASP A 346 -0.65 7.44 -12.23
CA ASP A 346 -0.12 7.21 -13.56
C ASP A 346 1.06 8.15 -13.85
N ILE A 347 2.19 7.61 -14.30
CA ILE A 347 3.42 8.40 -14.45
C ILE A 347 3.33 9.36 -15.66
N LEU A 348 2.62 8.97 -16.71
CA LEU A 348 2.53 9.75 -17.94
C LEU A 348 1.54 10.91 -17.80
N THR A 349 0.39 10.65 -17.18
CA THR A 349 -0.69 11.63 -17.04
C THR A 349 -0.67 12.37 -15.70
N ASN A 350 0.14 11.92 -14.74
CA ASN A 350 0.15 12.37 -13.36
C ASN A 350 -1.23 12.29 -12.67
N ARG A 351 -2.12 11.41 -13.14
CA ARG A 351 -3.47 11.22 -12.61
C ARG A 351 -3.55 9.94 -11.78
N GLN A 352 -4.31 9.98 -10.70
CA GLN A 352 -4.59 8.80 -9.90
C GLN A 352 -5.45 7.80 -10.70
N ARG A 353 -4.92 6.59 -10.87
CA ARG A 353 -5.61 5.47 -11.52
C ARG A 353 -6.70 4.92 -10.61
N THR A 354 -7.68 4.29 -11.22
CA THR A 354 -8.79 3.64 -10.51
C THR A 354 -8.45 2.17 -10.35
N TYR A 355 -8.38 1.67 -9.12
CA TYR A 355 -8.22 0.25 -8.87
C TYR A 355 -9.47 -0.54 -9.28
N ARG A 356 -9.27 -1.78 -9.74
CA ARG A 356 -10.36 -2.75 -9.89
C ARG A 356 -10.87 -3.19 -8.52
N ASP A 357 -12.15 -3.53 -8.47
CA ASP A 357 -12.75 -4.17 -7.31
C ASP A 357 -12.42 -5.67 -7.36
N LEU A 358 -11.43 -6.08 -6.56
CA LEU A 358 -10.89 -7.44 -6.54
C LEU A 358 -10.98 -7.98 -5.12
N ILE A 359 -11.22 -9.27 -4.97
CA ILE A 359 -11.26 -9.90 -3.65
C ILE A 359 -9.97 -10.67 -3.43
N ARG A 360 -9.32 -10.44 -2.28
CA ARG A 360 -8.05 -11.05 -1.91
C ARG A 360 -8.27 -12.24 -0.98
N GLU A 361 -7.41 -13.23 -1.10
CA GLU A 361 -7.20 -14.23 -0.04
C GLU A 361 -5.93 -13.88 0.76
N PRO A 362 -5.79 -14.39 1.99
CA PRO A 362 -4.57 -14.21 2.76
C PRO A 362 -3.39 -14.98 2.14
N GLN A 363 -2.19 -14.40 2.14
CA GLN A 363 -0.98 -15.06 1.64
C GLN A 363 -0.68 -16.36 2.40
N SER A 364 -1.03 -16.45 3.69
CA SER A 364 -0.90 -17.67 4.47
C SER A 364 -1.80 -18.81 3.98
N SER A 365 -2.87 -18.51 3.23
CA SER A 365 -3.77 -19.56 2.69
C SER A 365 -3.28 -20.18 1.40
N ILE A 366 -2.16 -19.70 0.83
CA ILE A 366 -1.72 -20.18 -0.47
C ILE A 366 -1.43 -21.69 -0.46
N ASP A 367 -0.94 -22.19 0.68
CA ASP A 367 -0.61 -23.59 0.94
C ASP A 367 -1.77 -24.51 1.30
N VAL A 368 -2.79 -23.97 1.97
CA VAL A 368 -3.92 -24.73 2.52
C VAL A 368 -5.06 -24.81 1.49
N TYR A 369 -4.73 -24.52 0.24
CA TYR A 369 -5.66 -24.41 -0.86
C TYR A 369 -6.25 -25.79 -1.22
N ILE A 370 -7.58 -25.89 -1.17
CA ILE A 370 -8.34 -27.09 -1.57
C ILE A 370 -9.15 -26.73 -2.83
N PRO A 371 -8.79 -27.27 -4.01
CA PRO A 371 -9.43 -26.90 -5.27
C PRO A 371 -10.95 -27.06 -5.31
N ASP A 372 -11.48 -28.08 -4.63
CA ASP A 372 -12.88 -28.51 -4.73
C ASP A 372 -13.85 -27.71 -3.85
N GLU A 373 -13.34 -26.97 -2.87
CA GLU A 373 -14.15 -26.16 -1.94
C GLU A 373 -14.39 -24.73 -2.44
N GLU A 374 -13.87 -24.36 -3.61
CA GLU A 374 -13.73 -22.97 -4.02
C GLU A 374 -14.44 -22.63 -5.34
N GLU A 375 -14.76 -21.35 -5.54
CA GLU A 375 -15.44 -20.86 -6.74
C GLU A 375 -14.46 -20.61 -7.91
N TRP A 376 -14.67 -21.37 -8.99
CA TRP A 376 -13.91 -21.29 -10.24
C TRP A 376 -14.76 -20.79 -11.40
N ILE A 377 -14.27 -19.79 -12.11
CA ILE A 377 -14.87 -19.34 -13.37
C ILE A 377 -14.24 -20.15 -14.52
N LYS A 378 -15.03 -21.02 -15.14
CA LYS A 378 -14.60 -21.88 -16.24
C LYS A 378 -14.87 -21.22 -17.60
N HIS A 379 -13.85 -21.12 -18.44
CA HIS A 379 -13.91 -20.58 -19.79
C HIS A 379 -13.59 -21.68 -20.81
N TYR A 380 -14.54 -22.04 -21.67
CA TYR A 380 -14.42 -23.17 -22.61
C TYR A 380 -13.87 -22.74 -23.98
N GLN A 381 -13.15 -23.65 -24.65
CA GLN A 381 -12.63 -23.43 -26.00
C GLN A 381 -13.74 -23.45 -27.08
N LYS A 382 -14.80 -24.25 -26.87
CA LYS A 382 -15.97 -24.29 -27.76
C LYS A 382 -17.11 -23.44 -27.19
N LYS A 383 -17.95 -22.89 -28.09
CA LYS A 383 -19.13 -22.10 -27.73
C LYS A 383 -20.06 -22.98 -26.87
N ARG A 384 -20.37 -22.54 -25.65
CA ARG A 384 -21.26 -23.27 -24.74
C ARG A 384 -22.29 -22.31 -24.19
N THR A 385 -23.56 -22.69 -24.23
CA THR A 385 -24.64 -21.89 -23.63
C THR A 385 -24.89 -22.40 -22.22
N VAL A 386 -24.76 -21.53 -21.22
CA VAL A 386 -24.92 -21.87 -19.81
C VAL A 386 -25.98 -20.96 -19.20
N PHE A 387 -26.84 -21.51 -18.35
CA PHE A 387 -27.83 -20.73 -17.60
C PHE A 387 -27.16 -20.08 -16.38
N ASN A 388 -27.07 -18.75 -16.36
CA ASN A 388 -26.50 -18.01 -15.24
C ASN A 388 -27.54 -17.88 -14.12
N LYS A 389 -27.35 -18.60 -13.02
CA LYS A 389 -28.27 -18.60 -11.86
C LYS A 389 -28.38 -17.22 -11.18
N ARG A 390 -27.30 -16.41 -11.18
CA ARG A 390 -27.27 -15.09 -10.54
C ARG A 390 -28.03 -14.03 -11.34
N THR A 391 -27.96 -14.08 -12.67
CA THR A 391 -28.63 -13.10 -13.55
C THR A 391 -29.93 -13.62 -14.16
N ARG A 392 -30.26 -14.91 -13.96
CA ARG A 392 -31.40 -15.62 -14.56
C ARG A 392 -31.48 -15.50 -16.09
N LYS A 393 -30.32 -15.46 -16.77
CA LYS A 393 -30.22 -15.35 -18.23
C LYS A 393 -29.37 -16.49 -18.81
N TRP A 394 -29.71 -16.92 -20.01
CA TRP A 394 -28.84 -17.77 -20.82
C TRP A 394 -27.66 -16.94 -21.34
N VAL A 395 -26.45 -17.41 -21.09
CA VAL A 395 -25.21 -16.76 -21.52
C VAL A 395 -24.46 -17.70 -22.45
N THR A 396 -24.06 -17.19 -23.60
CA THR A 396 -23.14 -17.88 -24.50
C THR A 396 -21.70 -17.56 -24.09
N LEU A 397 -20.94 -18.57 -23.67
CA LEU A 397 -19.51 -18.45 -23.39
C LEU A 397 -18.72 -18.56 -24.71
N TYR A 398 -17.84 -17.61 -24.96
CA TYR A 398 -17.02 -17.51 -26.17
C TYR A 398 -15.62 -18.15 -25.97
N LYS A 399 -15.08 -18.68 -27.08
CA LYS A 399 -13.79 -19.38 -27.25
C LYS A 399 -12.62 -18.70 -26.53
N VAL A 400 -12.02 -19.40 -25.55
CA VAL A 400 -10.68 -19.08 -25.03
C VAL A 400 -9.70 -19.09 -26.20
N LYS A 401 -8.86 -18.06 -26.28
CA LYS A 401 -7.77 -18.01 -27.26
C LYS A 401 -6.44 -17.75 -26.57
N LYS A 402 -5.44 -18.56 -26.91
CA LYS A 402 -4.04 -18.29 -26.59
C LYS A 402 -3.46 -17.34 -27.63
N THR A 403 -2.81 -16.28 -27.16
CA THR A 403 -2.14 -15.30 -28.02
C THR A 403 -0.72 -15.07 -27.58
N VAL A 404 0.14 -14.92 -28.58
CA VAL A 404 1.58 -14.65 -28.44
C VAL A 404 1.87 -13.42 -29.27
N PHE A 405 2.68 -12.49 -28.75
CA PHE A 405 3.04 -11.29 -29.51
C PHE A 405 4.19 -11.60 -30.47
N ASP A 406 3.93 -11.56 -31.78
CA ASP A 406 4.97 -11.72 -32.79
C ASP A 406 5.68 -10.37 -33.00
N LYS A 407 6.97 -10.33 -32.65
CA LYS A 407 7.77 -9.11 -32.73
C LYS A 407 8.12 -8.73 -34.17
N ARG A 408 8.17 -9.68 -35.11
CA ARG A 408 8.58 -9.47 -36.51
C ARG A 408 7.53 -8.69 -37.27
N ILE A 409 6.27 -9.13 -37.14
CA ILE A 409 5.12 -8.48 -37.78
C ILE A 409 4.42 -7.48 -36.85
N ARG A 410 4.81 -7.43 -35.57
CA ARG A 410 4.28 -6.53 -34.52
C ARG A 410 2.80 -6.71 -34.23
N GLU A 411 2.31 -7.91 -34.47
CA GLU A 411 0.92 -8.28 -34.27
C GLU A 411 0.80 -9.40 -33.26
N TRP A 412 -0.37 -9.48 -32.65
CA TRP A 412 -0.70 -10.63 -31.84
C TRP A 412 -1.16 -11.78 -32.72
N VAL A 413 -0.51 -12.92 -32.57
CA VAL A 413 -0.82 -14.13 -33.33
C VAL A 413 -1.57 -15.10 -32.43
N HIS A 414 -2.59 -15.74 -33.01
CA HIS A 414 -3.34 -16.80 -32.34
C HIS A 414 -2.60 -18.14 -32.49
N HIS A 415 -2.45 -18.86 -31.39
CA HIS A 415 -1.96 -20.24 -31.42
C HIS A 415 -3.14 -21.22 -31.53
N GLU A 416 -2.94 -22.30 -32.30
CA GLU A 416 -3.92 -23.39 -32.40
C GLU A 416 -3.98 -24.21 -31.11
N GLU A 417 -2.81 -24.50 -30.53
CA GLU A 417 -2.66 -25.13 -29.21
C GLU A 417 -2.94 -24.11 -28.11
N VAL A 418 -4.15 -24.15 -27.55
CA VAL A 418 -4.61 -23.19 -26.54
C VAL A 418 -4.11 -23.54 -25.14
N PHE A 419 -4.00 -24.82 -24.82
CA PHE A 419 -3.70 -25.31 -23.47
C PHE A 419 -2.33 -26.00 -23.41
N HIS A 420 -1.79 -26.17 -22.20
CA HIS A 420 -0.54 -26.88 -21.95
C HIS A 420 -0.77 -28.40 -21.91
N ASP A 421 -1.89 -28.85 -21.35
CA ASP A 421 -2.31 -30.25 -21.33
C ASP A 421 -3.20 -30.55 -22.54
N ASN A 422 -2.88 -31.62 -23.26
CA ASN A 422 -3.63 -32.03 -24.46
C ASN A 422 -5.06 -32.52 -24.17
N ARG A 423 -5.37 -32.86 -22.91
CA ARG A 423 -6.72 -33.24 -22.47
C ARG A 423 -7.61 -32.04 -22.15
N ALA A 424 -7.03 -30.84 -22.08
CA ALA A 424 -7.74 -29.66 -21.64
C ALA A 424 -8.69 -29.13 -22.73
N VAL A 425 -9.89 -28.73 -22.31
CA VAL A 425 -10.91 -28.08 -23.15
C VAL A 425 -11.38 -26.73 -22.59
N ALA A 426 -10.94 -26.39 -21.38
CA ALA A 426 -11.29 -25.15 -20.70
C ALA A 426 -10.18 -24.63 -19.77
N LEU A 427 -10.19 -23.32 -19.56
CA LEU A 427 -9.38 -22.61 -18.57
C LEU A 427 -10.26 -22.26 -17.38
N ALA A 428 -9.93 -22.76 -16.20
CA ALA A 428 -10.55 -22.37 -14.94
C ALA A 428 -9.71 -21.28 -14.27
N VAL A 429 -10.31 -20.13 -13.99
CA VAL A 429 -9.68 -19.00 -13.31
C VAL A 429 -10.39 -18.76 -11.99
N ARG A 430 -9.64 -18.73 -10.89
CA ARG A 430 -10.20 -18.49 -9.56
C ARG A 430 -10.65 -17.03 -9.41
N GLU A 431 -11.77 -16.80 -8.73
CA GLU A 431 -12.33 -15.45 -8.51
C GLU A 431 -11.57 -14.61 -7.48
N HIS A 432 -10.87 -15.23 -6.54
CA HIS A 432 -9.99 -14.50 -5.61
C HIS A 432 -8.56 -14.40 -6.16
N ILE A 433 -7.91 -13.29 -5.84
CA ILE A 433 -6.49 -13.07 -6.12
C ILE A 433 -5.68 -13.43 -4.88
N PHE A 434 -4.50 -14.00 -5.08
CA PHE A 434 -3.62 -14.45 -3.98
C PHE A 434 -2.30 -13.70 -3.91
N GLY A 435 -1.99 -12.90 -4.93
CA GLY A 435 -0.79 -12.09 -5.00
C GLY A 435 -1.04 -10.79 -5.73
N GLU A 436 -0.26 -9.78 -5.39
CA GLU A 436 -0.30 -8.47 -6.05
C GLU A 436 1.13 -7.91 -6.20
N GLY A 437 1.51 -7.61 -7.43
CA GLY A 437 2.68 -6.79 -7.73
C GLY A 437 2.34 -5.30 -7.64
N ARG A 438 3.22 -4.43 -8.17
CA ARG A 438 2.96 -2.98 -8.26
C ARG A 438 1.78 -2.64 -9.18
N GLU A 439 1.55 -3.47 -10.20
CA GLU A 439 0.57 -3.20 -11.26
C GLU A 439 -0.37 -4.36 -11.58
N ARG A 440 -0.03 -5.57 -11.13
CA ARG A 440 -0.74 -6.79 -11.52
C ARG A 440 -1.26 -7.54 -10.31
N ALA A 441 -2.48 -8.04 -10.43
CA ALA A 441 -3.04 -9.05 -9.55
C ALA A 441 -2.72 -10.44 -10.10
N VAL A 442 -2.60 -11.42 -9.21
CA VAL A 442 -2.27 -12.81 -9.54
C VAL A 442 -3.38 -13.73 -9.08
N ARG A 443 -3.88 -14.56 -9.99
CA ARG A 443 -4.93 -15.56 -9.78
C ARG A 443 -4.38 -16.96 -9.98
N ARG A 444 -4.96 -17.94 -9.29
CA ARG A 444 -4.76 -19.34 -9.65
C ARG A 444 -5.53 -19.66 -10.92
N VAL A 445 -4.89 -20.48 -11.74
CA VAL A 445 -5.42 -20.94 -13.01
C VAL A 445 -5.19 -22.45 -13.13
N ARG A 446 -6.21 -23.17 -13.58
CA ARG A 446 -6.14 -24.59 -13.91
C ARG A 446 -6.69 -24.82 -15.29
N GLU A 447 -6.20 -25.87 -15.93
CA GLU A 447 -6.79 -26.40 -17.14
C GLU A 447 -7.78 -27.52 -16.76
N VAL A 448 -8.85 -27.68 -17.55
CA VAL A 448 -9.96 -28.57 -17.24
C VAL A 448 -10.28 -29.45 -18.44
N ASP A 449 -10.46 -30.75 -18.23
CA ASP A 449 -10.85 -31.71 -19.25
C ASP A 449 -12.37 -31.70 -19.55
N ASP A 450 -12.80 -32.54 -20.50
CA ASP A 450 -14.22 -32.65 -20.88
C ASP A 450 -15.14 -33.13 -19.75
N PHE A 451 -14.60 -33.84 -18.75
CA PHE A 451 -15.33 -34.33 -17.57
C PHE A 451 -15.43 -33.28 -16.46
N GLY A 452 -14.70 -32.16 -16.59
CA GLY A 452 -14.68 -31.10 -15.60
C GLY A 452 -13.59 -31.25 -14.54
N ASN A 453 -12.70 -32.23 -14.68
CA ASN A 453 -11.57 -32.47 -13.79
C ASN A 453 -10.41 -31.52 -14.10
N PHE A 454 -9.65 -31.14 -13.08
CA PHE A 454 -8.44 -30.37 -13.30
C PHE A 454 -7.31 -31.24 -13.87
N VAL A 455 -6.74 -30.80 -14.98
CA VAL A 455 -5.60 -31.42 -15.67
C VAL A 455 -4.41 -30.46 -15.74
N GLY A 456 -3.25 -30.97 -16.14
CA GLY A 456 -2.03 -30.19 -16.24
C GLY A 456 -1.50 -29.65 -14.90
N PRO A 457 -0.39 -28.89 -14.96
CA PRO A 457 0.21 -28.24 -13.79
C PRO A 457 -0.67 -27.09 -13.28
N MET A 458 -0.37 -26.62 -12.07
CA MET A 458 -0.90 -25.36 -11.56
C MET A 458 -0.33 -24.19 -12.36
N LEU A 459 -1.19 -23.28 -12.80
CA LEU A 459 -0.83 -22.07 -13.52
C LEU A 459 -1.20 -20.82 -12.70
N VAL A 460 -0.61 -19.69 -13.06
CA VAL A 460 -1.03 -18.38 -12.57
C VAL A 460 -1.50 -17.51 -13.72
N GLY A 461 -2.54 -16.72 -13.48
CA GLY A 461 -3.06 -15.72 -14.42
C GLY A 461 -2.87 -14.34 -13.84
N LYS A 462 -2.17 -13.48 -14.57
CA LYS A 462 -1.89 -12.09 -14.15
C LYS A 462 -2.79 -11.14 -14.92
N GLU A 463 -3.41 -10.19 -14.22
CA GLU A 463 -4.21 -9.11 -14.80
C GLU A 463 -3.86 -7.77 -14.17
N SER A 464 -4.28 -6.66 -14.79
CA SER A 464 -4.07 -5.33 -14.22
C SER A 464 -4.82 -5.13 -12.90
N LEU A 465 -4.18 -4.46 -11.94
CA LEU A 465 -4.82 -3.97 -10.72
C LEU A 465 -5.75 -2.78 -10.98
N PHE A 466 -5.61 -2.14 -12.13
CA PHE A 466 -6.30 -0.89 -12.46
C PHE A 466 -7.37 -1.12 -13.53
N VAL A 467 -8.42 -0.31 -13.48
CA VAL A 467 -9.42 -0.25 -14.54
C VAL A 467 -8.71 0.29 -15.79
N GLU A 468 -8.88 -0.44 -16.89
CA GLU A 468 -8.30 -0.15 -18.18
C GLU A 468 -9.42 -0.18 -19.21
N ASP A 469 -9.30 0.62 -20.26
CA ASP A 469 -10.21 0.51 -21.39
C ASP A 469 -10.01 -0.83 -22.11
N ALA A 470 -11.04 -1.31 -22.80
CA ALA A 470 -11.00 -2.63 -23.43
C ALA A 470 -9.92 -2.75 -24.52
N SER A 471 -9.57 -1.63 -25.18
CA SER A 471 -8.41 -1.53 -26.08
C SER A 471 -7.10 -1.73 -25.32
N ASP A 472 -7.03 -1.14 -24.13
CA ASP A 472 -5.80 -1.00 -23.37
C ASP A 472 -5.45 -2.28 -22.63
N SER A 473 -6.44 -3.04 -22.14
CA SER A 473 -6.17 -4.31 -21.44
C SER A 473 -5.48 -5.37 -22.28
N TYR A 474 -5.66 -5.36 -23.61
CA TYR A 474 -4.87 -6.24 -24.47
C TYR A 474 -3.43 -5.74 -24.63
N SER A 475 -3.27 -4.44 -24.79
CA SER A 475 -1.97 -3.78 -24.91
C SER A 475 -1.17 -3.80 -23.60
N PHE A 476 -1.83 -3.83 -22.44
CA PHE A 476 -1.21 -3.85 -21.12
C PHE A 476 -0.26 -5.03 -20.97
N HIS A 477 -0.71 -6.21 -21.41
CA HIS A 477 0.10 -7.44 -21.35
C HIS A 477 1.25 -7.47 -22.35
N LYS A 478 1.19 -6.67 -23.43
CA LYS A 478 2.22 -6.63 -24.49
C LYS A 478 3.59 -6.34 -23.91
N THR A 479 3.69 -5.33 -23.05
CA THR A 479 4.94 -4.91 -22.44
C THR A 479 5.55 -6.03 -21.58
N PHE A 480 4.76 -6.63 -20.69
CA PHE A 480 5.23 -7.71 -19.83
C PHE A 480 5.66 -8.94 -20.64
N PHE A 481 4.88 -9.32 -21.66
CA PHE A 481 5.21 -10.42 -22.55
C PHE A 481 6.53 -10.18 -23.30
N ILE A 482 6.74 -8.97 -23.84
CA ILE A 482 7.97 -8.59 -24.57
C ILE A 482 9.18 -8.68 -23.66
N ILE A 483 9.07 -8.13 -22.43
CA ILE A 483 10.15 -8.10 -21.43
C ILE A 483 10.53 -9.53 -21.02
N GLN A 484 9.55 -10.37 -20.68
CA GLN A 484 9.80 -11.75 -20.27
C GLN A 484 10.44 -12.58 -21.39
N THR A 485 9.96 -12.40 -22.63
CA THR A 485 10.55 -13.04 -23.81
C THR A 485 11.99 -12.59 -24.06
N LEU A 486 12.27 -11.29 -23.92
CA LEU A 486 13.62 -10.75 -24.10
C LEU A 486 14.57 -11.25 -23.00
N ALA A 487 14.12 -11.28 -21.75
CA ALA A 487 14.89 -11.82 -20.64
C ALA A 487 15.23 -13.30 -20.83
N ARG A 488 14.30 -14.11 -21.37
CA ARG A 488 14.53 -15.51 -21.74
C ARG A 488 15.64 -15.65 -22.78
N GLN A 489 15.58 -14.89 -23.88
CA GLN A 489 16.61 -14.89 -24.92
C GLN A 489 17.99 -14.50 -24.35
N MET A 490 18.02 -13.52 -23.45
CA MET A 490 19.24 -13.13 -22.76
C MET A 490 19.77 -14.22 -21.83
N ALA A 491 18.90 -14.94 -21.13
CA ALA A 491 19.28 -16.05 -20.26
C ALA A 491 19.88 -17.22 -21.06
N GLU A 492 19.29 -17.56 -22.22
CA GLU A 492 19.86 -18.57 -23.13
C GLU A 492 21.28 -18.20 -23.57
N ARG A 493 21.48 -16.94 -23.98
CA ARG A 493 22.82 -16.41 -24.34
C ARG A 493 23.79 -16.45 -23.17
N PHE A 494 23.33 -16.05 -21.98
CA PHE A 494 24.14 -16.10 -20.75
C PHE A 494 24.57 -17.54 -20.42
N ASN A 495 23.63 -18.49 -20.44
CA ASN A 495 23.90 -19.90 -20.16
C ASN A 495 24.92 -20.47 -21.17
N ASN A 496 24.76 -20.15 -22.45
CA ASN A 496 25.70 -20.55 -23.49
C ASN A 496 27.10 -19.97 -23.27
N HIS A 497 27.20 -18.71 -22.85
CA HIS A 497 28.50 -18.07 -22.57
C HIS A 497 29.14 -18.64 -21.30
N MET A 498 28.35 -18.87 -20.26
CA MET A 498 28.80 -19.50 -19.01
C MET A 498 29.35 -20.91 -19.28
N HIS A 499 28.66 -21.73 -20.06
CA HIS A 499 29.11 -23.07 -20.43
C HIS A 499 30.39 -23.13 -21.29
N ARG A 500 30.82 -22.00 -21.87
CA ARG A 500 32.10 -21.89 -22.61
C ARG A 500 33.27 -21.53 -21.71
N ILE A 501 33.04 -21.19 -20.44
CA ILE A 501 34.11 -20.91 -19.47
C ILE A 501 34.78 -22.24 -19.08
N PRO A 502 36.10 -22.41 -19.31
CA PRO A 502 36.82 -23.61 -18.88
C PRO A 502 36.67 -23.81 -17.37
N GLY A 503 36.33 -25.03 -16.93
CA GLY A 503 36.15 -25.35 -15.51
C GLY A 503 34.71 -25.22 -14.99
N ILE A 504 33.74 -24.75 -15.80
CA ILE A 504 32.31 -24.83 -15.47
C ILE A 504 31.75 -26.19 -15.87
N CYS A 505 31.16 -26.91 -14.90
CA CYS A 505 30.47 -28.18 -15.12
C CYS A 505 29.02 -27.94 -15.53
N LYS A 506 28.62 -28.46 -16.70
CA LYS A 506 27.27 -28.25 -17.29
C LYS A 506 26.17 -28.99 -16.56
N GLU A 507 26.54 -29.98 -15.75
CA GLU A 507 25.62 -30.86 -15.03
C GLU A 507 25.31 -30.36 -13.61
N THR A 508 26.20 -29.54 -13.03
CA THR A 508 26.11 -29.09 -11.62
C THR A 508 25.97 -27.59 -11.48
N THR A 509 26.45 -26.79 -12.44
CA THR A 509 26.35 -25.33 -12.39
C THR A 509 24.94 -24.89 -12.73
N PRO A 510 24.25 -24.13 -11.86
CA PRO A 510 22.88 -23.74 -12.13
C PRO A 510 22.76 -22.83 -13.36
N ILE A 511 21.74 -23.05 -14.17
CA ILE A 511 21.39 -22.19 -15.31
C ILE A 511 20.23 -21.26 -14.99
N LEU A 512 20.01 -20.25 -15.83
CA LEU A 512 18.86 -19.35 -15.74
C LEU A 512 17.78 -19.74 -16.75
N GLU A 513 16.53 -19.85 -16.32
CA GLU A 513 15.38 -20.12 -17.20
C GLU A 513 14.24 -19.18 -16.82
N PHE A 514 13.87 -18.27 -17.72
CA PHE A 514 12.66 -17.47 -17.55
C PHE A 514 11.45 -18.25 -18.01
N LEU A 515 10.39 -18.27 -17.21
CA LEU A 515 9.15 -18.96 -17.54
C LEU A 515 8.57 -18.47 -18.87
N GLU A 516 8.05 -19.40 -19.66
CA GLU A 516 7.20 -19.06 -20.78
C GLU A 516 5.88 -18.47 -20.28
N CYS A 517 5.40 -17.45 -20.99
CA CYS A 517 4.10 -16.86 -20.73
C CYS A 517 3.32 -16.73 -22.03
N SER A 518 2.00 -16.66 -21.92
CA SER A 518 1.11 -16.38 -23.04
C SER A 518 -0.08 -15.55 -22.59
N VAL A 519 -0.69 -14.78 -23.48
CA VAL A 519 -1.88 -13.99 -23.14
C VAL A 519 -3.12 -14.79 -23.52
N MET A 520 -3.87 -15.19 -22.50
CA MET A 520 -5.16 -15.84 -22.65
C MET A 520 -6.26 -14.79 -22.75
N ARG A 521 -6.98 -14.78 -23.87
CA ARG A 521 -8.19 -13.99 -24.06
C ARG A 521 -9.41 -14.83 -23.69
N VAL A 522 -10.16 -14.36 -22.71
CA VAL A 522 -11.41 -14.99 -22.27
C VAL A 522 -12.55 -13.98 -22.28
N TYR A 523 -13.77 -14.45 -21.97
CA TYR A 523 -14.96 -13.61 -21.90
C TYR A 523 -15.65 -13.81 -20.55
N ASP A 524 -16.12 -12.73 -19.96
CA ASP A 524 -16.94 -12.79 -18.75
C ASP A 524 -18.39 -13.23 -19.06
N ALA A 525 -19.19 -13.37 -18.01
CA ALA A 525 -20.59 -13.81 -18.12
C ALA A 525 -21.52 -12.81 -18.85
N ILE A 526 -21.06 -11.58 -19.12
CA ILE A 526 -21.83 -10.54 -19.83
C ILE A 526 -21.28 -10.38 -21.28
N GLY A 527 -20.16 -11.04 -21.60
CA GLY A 527 -19.52 -11.02 -22.91
C GLY A 527 -18.38 -10.02 -23.04
N ASN A 528 -17.94 -9.37 -21.96
CA ASN A 528 -16.77 -8.49 -22.00
C ASN A 528 -15.49 -9.32 -22.12
N LYS A 529 -14.53 -8.82 -22.89
CA LYS A 529 -13.22 -9.45 -23.04
C LYS A 529 -12.41 -9.26 -21.75
N LYS A 530 -11.77 -10.32 -21.29
CA LYS A 530 -10.74 -10.29 -20.25
C LYS A 530 -9.45 -10.92 -20.79
N PHE A 531 -8.33 -10.44 -20.28
CA PHE A 531 -7.00 -10.88 -20.70
C PHE A 531 -6.18 -11.23 -19.48
N TYR A 532 -5.59 -12.42 -19.50
CA TYR A 532 -4.67 -12.88 -18.47
C TYR A 532 -3.34 -13.24 -19.11
N LEU A 533 -2.23 -12.72 -18.58
CA LEU A 533 -0.91 -13.26 -18.88
C LEU A 533 -0.73 -14.51 -18.01
N VAL A 534 -0.69 -15.67 -18.65
CA VAL A 534 -0.66 -16.99 -18.01
C VAL A 534 0.72 -17.61 -18.14
N GLU A 535 1.21 -18.14 -17.02
CA GLU A 535 2.47 -18.88 -16.90
C GLU A 535 2.34 -19.97 -15.82
N ARG A 536 3.35 -20.84 -15.72
CA ARG A 536 3.39 -21.89 -14.69
C ARG A 536 3.50 -21.29 -13.29
N MET A 537 2.78 -21.87 -12.31
CA MET A 537 2.95 -21.50 -10.91
C MET A 537 4.27 -22.05 -10.37
N LEU A 538 5.09 -21.17 -9.79
CA LEU A 538 6.28 -21.54 -9.04
C LEU A 538 5.93 -21.92 -7.60
N ASP A 539 6.79 -22.71 -6.97
CA ASP A 539 6.71 -23.03 -5.54
C ASP A 539 6.90 -21.75 -4.71
N HIS A 540 5.79 -21.22 -4.19
CA HIS A 540 5.78 -19.93 -3.50
C HIS A 540 6.54 -19.98 -2.16
N LYS A 541 6.76 -21.16 -1.55
CA LYS A 541 7.57 -21.29 -0.31
C LYS A 541 9.06 -21.04 -0.58
N LYS A 542 9.51 -21.33 -1.79
CA LYS A 542 10.90 -21.18 -2.22
C LYS A 542 11.13 -19.91 -3.03
N TYR A 543 10.10 -19.09 -3.18
CA TYR A 543 10.16 -17.89 -3.99
C TYR A 543 11.11 -16.86 -3.35
N LYS A 544 12.13 -16.44 -4.11
CA LYS A 544 13.16 -15.50 -3.68
C LYS A 544 13.29 -14.38 -4.69
N LYS A 545 13.60 -13.18 -4.20
CA LYS A 545 14.03 -12.03 -4.99
C LYS A 545 15.53 -11.81 -4.80
N TRP A 546 16.30 -11.92 -5.87
CA TRP A 546 17.77 -11.80 -5.86
C TRP A 546 18.25 -10.36 -6.06
N ASN A 547 17.53 -9.57 -6.84
CA ASN A 547 17.70 -8.12 -6.91
C ASN A 547 16.37 -7.43 -7.23
N ASN A 548 16.32 -6.11 -7.13
CA ASN A 548 15.15 -5.33 -7.56
C ASN A 548 15.50 -4.32 -8.66
N ASN A 549 14.52 -3.50 -9.05
CA ASN A 549 14.66 -2.42 -10.04
C ASN A 549 15.05 -1.05 -9.43
N ASP A 550 15.69 -1.05 -8.25
CA ASP A 550 16.10 0.11 -7.43
C ASP A 550 17.48 -0.12 -6.80
N GLY A 551 18.28 -1.03 -7.35
CA GLY A 551 19.63 -1.30 -6.83
C GLY A 551 19.70 -2.10 -5.53
N PHE A 552 18.60 -2.66 -5.02
CA PHE A 552 18.71 -3.67 -3.96
C PHE A 552 19.31 -4.97 -4.52
N VAL A 553 20.29 -5.51 -3.80
CA VAL A 553 20.90 -6.82 -4.05
C VAL A 553 20.73 -7.68 -2.81
N ASN A 554 20.21 -8.90 -2.97
CA ASN A 554 20.06 -9.83 -1.87
C ASN A 554 21.41 -10.49 -1.57
N THR A 555 22.10 -9.99 -0.54
CA THR A 555 23.40 -10.53 -0.08
C THR A 555 23.26 -11.68 0.92
N SER A 556 22.03 -12.13 1.23
CA SER A 556 21.82 -13.20 2.21
C SER A 556 22.03 -14.58 1.58
N VAL A 557 23.03 -15.30 2.08
CA VAL A 557 23.19 -16.75 1.93
C VAL A 557 22.55 -17.37 3.17
N PRO A 558 21.34 -17.97 3.08
CA PRO A 558 20.80 -18.73 4.20
C PRO A 558 21.51 -20.09 4.25
N ASP A 559 22.02 -20.47 5.42
CA ASP A 559 22.31 -21.87 5.75
C ASP A 559 21.03 -22.51 6.33
N GLU A 560 20.87 -23.83 6.24
CA GLU A 560 19.67 -24.58 6.69
C GLU A 560 19.35 -24.40 8.19
N ASN A 561 20.29 -23.82 8.97
CA ASN A 561 20.15 -23.55 10.40
C ASN A 561 20.26 -22.07 10.81
N GLY A 562 20.15 -21.11 9.88
CA GLY A 562 20.00 -19.69 10.23
C GLY A 562 21.21 -19.00 10.91
N ARG A 563 22.40 -19.60 10.90
CA ARG A 563 23.64 -18.96 11.39
C ARG A 563 24.40 -18.28 10.25
N LYS A 564 24.89 -17.06 10.49
CA LYS A 564 25.82 -16.36 9.59
C LYS A 564 27.12 -17.16 9.51
N LYS A 565 27.41 -17.77 8.36
CA LYS A 565 28.71 -18.42 8.13
C LYS A 565 29.78 -17.35 7.91
N SER A 566 30.80 -17.36 8.76
CA SER A 566 32.12 -16.81 8.43
C SER A 566 32.70 -17.61 7.26
N GLN A 567 33.43 -16.93 6.37
CA GLN A 567 34.12 -17.56 5.25
C GLN A 567 35.00 -18.73 5.71
N SER A 568 34.70 -19.93 5.19
CA SER A 568 35.63 -20.90 4.57
C SER A 568 35.38 -22.36 4.98
N SER A 569 35.29 -23.21 3.96
CA SER A 569 35.95 -24.51 3.90
C SER A 569 36.30 -24.74 2.43
N LYS A 570 37.60 -24.72 2.12
CA LYS A 570 38.16 -24.98 0.79
C LYS A 570 38.10 -26.49 0.55
N ASP A 571 37.17 -26.94 -0.28
CA ASP A 571 37.31 -28.23 -0.94
C ASP A 571 38.05 -28.04 -2.27
N SER A 572 39.26 -28.59 -2.28
CA SER A 572 40.24 -28.53 -3.35
C SER A 572 39.88 -29.52 -4.46
N SER A 573 39.00 -29.17 -5.40
CA SER A 573 38.92 -29.85 -6.71
C SER A 573 38.18 -29.11 -7.84
N SER A 574 37.98 -27.78 -7.77
CA SER A 574 37.59 -27.03 -8.97
C SER A 574 38.27 -25.66 -9.00
N MET A 575 38.89 -25.32 -10.13
CA MET A 575 39.82 -24.19 -10.26
C MET A 575 39.12 -22.82 -10.43
N ILE A 576 37.81 -22.73 -10.17
CA ILE A 576 37.01 -21.50 -10.24
C ILE A 576 36.00 -21.54 -9.09
N SER A 577 36.12 -20.64 -8.10
CA SER A 577 35.12 -20.52 -7.03
C SER A 577 34.28 -19.25 -7.16
N PHE A 578 32.98 -19.44 -7.38
CA PHE A 578 31.93 -18.44 -7.20
C PHE A 578 30.71 -19.12 -6.56
N SER A 579 29.87 -18.35 -5.86
CA SER A 579 28.64 -18.87 -5.26
C SER A 579 27.53 -18.98 -6.31
N HIS A 580 26.64 -19.96 -6.20
CA HIS A 580 25.44 -20.01 -7.04
C HIS A 580 24.62 -18.71 -6.96
N GLU A 581 24.64 -18.01 -5.82
CA GLU A 581 23.93 -16.74 -5.64
C GLU A 581 24.55 -15.58 -6.44
N ASP A 582 25.76 -15.75 -6.98
CA ASP A 582 26.40 -14.77 -7.87
C ASP A 582 25.82 -14.81 -9.29
N ILE A 583 25.20 -15.92 -9.70
CA ILE A 583 24.69 -16.13 -11.07
C ILE A 583 23.64 -15.07 -11.45
N PRO A 584 22.59 -14.79 -10.65
CA PRO A 584 21.63 -13.73 -10.98
C PRO A 584 22.26 -12.34 -11.12
N GLN A 585 23.23 -11.98 -10.26
CA GLN A 585 23.88 -10.67 -10.35
C GLN A 585 24.80 -10.58 -11.57
N ALA A 586 25.56 -11.64 -11.84
CA ALA A 586 26.39 -11.75 -13.04
C ALA A 586 25.55 -11.70 -14.32
N PHE A 587 24.35 -12.27 -14.32
CA PHE A 587 23.42 -12.16 -15.45
C PHE A 587 22.94 -10.73 -15.69
N SER A 588 22.53 -10.01 -14.65
CA SER A 588 22.11 -8.61 -14.79
C SER A 588 23.24 -7.77 -15.39
N HIS A 589 24.47 -7.93 -14.88
CA HIS A 589 25.67 -7.29 -15.43
C HIS A 589 25.97 -7.73 -16.88
N PHE A 590 25.89 -9.02 -17.17
CA PHE A 590 26.08 -9.57 -18.52
C PHE A 590 25.10 -8.95 -19.51
N THR A 591 23.83 -8.79 -19.16
CA THR A 591 22.82 -8.22 -20.08
C THR A 591 23.16 -6.80 -20.50
N TYR A 592 23.75 -6.00 -19.61
CA TYR A 592 24.22 -4.66 -19.91
C TYR A 592 25.39 -4.64 -20.89
N LEU A 593 26.34 -5.56 -20.75
CA LEU A 593 27.44 -5.68 -21.69
C LEU A 593 26.97 -6.23 -23.05
N ALA A 594 26.11 -7.25 -23.02
CA ALA A 594 25.54 -7.92 -24.19
C ALA A 594 24.65 -7.04 -25.04
N SER A 595 24.00 -6.08 -24.40
CA SER A 595 23.18 -5.10 -25.08
C SER A 595 23.99 -3.91 -25.61
N ASN A 596 25.34 -3.96 -25.55
CA ASN A 596 26.20 -2.83 -25.84
C ASN A 596 25.81 -1.59 -25.00
N ARG A 597 25.56 -1.80 -23.71
CA ARG A 597 25.18 -0.77 -22.73
C ARG A 597 23.85 -0.08 -23.05
N THR A 598 22.98 -0.72 -23.82
CA THR A 598 21.66 -0.16 -24.17
C THR A 598 20.58 -0.51 -23.18
N PHE A 599 20.62 -1.69 -22.57
CA PHE A 599 19.65 -2.09 -21.55
C PHE A 599 20.23 -3.02 -20.50
N LEU A 600 19.59 -3.08 -19.34
CA LEU A 600 19.90 -4.01 -18.25
C LEU A 600 18.63 -4.76 -17.81
N VAL A 601 18.71 -6.08 -17.67
CA VAL A 601 17.65 -6.90 -17.06
C VAL A 601 17.89 -6.99 -15.55
N CYS A 602 16.86 -6.69 -14.75
CA CYS A 602 16.88 -6.77 -13.29
C CYS A 602 15.53 -7.28 -12.76
N ASP A 603 15.26 -7.08 -11.46
CA ASP A 603 14.10 -7.62 -10.76
C ASP A 603 14.04 -9.15 -10.81
N LEU A 604 15.21 -9.78 -10.68
CA LEU A 604 15.35 -11.22 -10.79
C LEU A 604 14.72 -11.91 -9.59
N GLN A 605 13.63 -12.64 -9.84
CA GLN A 605 12.80 -13.27 -8.83
C GLN A 605 12.19 -14.58 -9.34
N GLY A 606 11.97 -15.54 -8.43
CA GLY A 606 11.55 -16.89 -8.79
C GLY A 606 12.05 -17.96 -7.82
N VAL A 607 12.31 -19.16 -8.31
CA VAL A 607 12.69 -20.33 -7.49
C VAL A 607 14.00 -20.94 -7.98
N LYS A 608 14.90 -21.28 -7.05
CA LYS A 608 16.09 -22.09 -7.35
C LYS A 608 15.75 -23.57 -7.19
N ASN A 609 15.56 -24.26 -8.30
CA ASN A 609 15.23 -25.68 -8.38
C ASN A 609 16.51 -26.51 -8.46
N MET A 610 16.86 -27.15 -7.34
CA MET A 610 18.05 -28.02 -7.24
C MET A 610 17.77 -29.46 -7.69
N GLN A 611 16.53 -29.80 -8.02
CA GLN A 611 16.12 -31.14 -8.41
C GLN A 611 16.33 -31.41 -9.92
N ARG A 612 16.44 -30.36 -10.74
CA ARG A 612 16.79 -30.47 -12.15
C ARG A 612 18.30 -30.65 -12.35
N LYS A 613 18.70 -31.24 -13.48
CA LYS A 613 20.10 -31.40 -13.91
C LYS A 613 20.32 -30.71 -15.27
N PRO A 614 21.13 -29.64 -15.36
CA PRO A 614 21.66 -28.88 -14.22
C PRO A 614 20.57 -28.25 -13.35
N PRO A 615 20.89 -27.85 -12.11
CA PRO A 615 20.02 -27.00 -11.31
C PRO A 615 19.59 -25.76 -12.09
N VAL A 616 18.44 -25.18 -11.76
CA VAL A 616 17.92 -24.02 -12.51
C VAL A 616 17.34 -22.96 -11.60
N PHE A 617 17.61 -21.70 -11.93
CA PHE A 617 16.86 -20.58 -11.44
C PHE A 617 15.67 -20.36 -12.37
N GLU A 618 14.49 -20.78 -11.94
CA GLU A 618 13.22 -20.58 -12.63
C GLU A 618 12.73 -19.16 -12.31
N LEU A 619 12.91 -18.23 -13.24
CA LEU A 619 12.67 -16.80 -13.05
C LEU A 619 11.39 -16.33 -13.75
N THR A 620 10.75 -15.31 -13.19
CA THR A 620 9.56 -14.67 -13.77
C THR A 620 9.53 -13.18 -13.45
N ASP A 621 8.68 -12.43 -14.16
CA ASP A 621 8.45 -11.00 -13.95
C ASP A 621 9.71 -10.13 -13.88
N PRO A 622 10.63 -10.23 -14.86
CA PRO A 622 11.79 -9.33 -14.89
C PRO A 622 11.38 -7.88 -15.15
N ALA A 623 12.29 -6.96 -14.85
CA ALA A 623 12.25 -5.58 -15.32
C ALA A 623 13.43 -5.30 -16.26
N ILE A 624 13.26 -4.33 -17.15
CA ILE A 624 14.33 -3.83 -18.02
C ILE A 624 14.49 -2.33 -17.81
N HIS A 625 15.74 -1.90 -17.68
CA HIS A 625 16.13 -0.50 -17.72
C HIS A 625 16.77 -0.17 -19.07
N TYR A 626 16.29 0.85 -19.78
CA TYR A 626 16.84 1.27 -21.07
C TYR A 626 17.65 2.56 -20.94
N SER A 627 18.90 2.59 -21.44
CA SER A 627 19.83 3.69 -21.17
C SER A 627 19.48 4.99 -21.87
N LYS A 628 18.78 4.94 -23.01
CA LYS A 628 18.33 6.14 -23.71
C LYS A 628 17.00 6.62 -23.13
N ILE A 629 16.97 7.89 -22.74
CA ILE A 629 15.73 8.61 -22.45
C ILE A 629 15.08 8.94 -23.80
N THR A 630 14.32 8.00 -24.34
CA THR A 630 13.18 8.40 -25.17
C THR A 630 12.16 8.96 -24.17
N GLY A 631 11.32 9.95 -24.52
CA GLY A 631 10.33 10.50 -23.58
C GLY A 631 9.25 9.50 -23.10
N ARG A 632 9.52 8.19 -23.19
CA ARG A 632 8.63 7.05 -22.94
C ARG A 632 9.41 5.98 -22.18
N LYS A 633 8.74 5.33 -21.23
CA LYS A 633 9.27 4.13 -20.58
C LYS A 633 9.10 2.93 -21.51
N ASP A 634 10.07 2.70 -22.38
CA ASP A 634 10.00 1.71 -23.47
C ASP A 634 9.72 0.28 -22.97
N TYR A 635 10.04 -0.03 -21.70
CA TYR A 635 9.74 -1.31 -21.04
C TYR A 635 8.80 -1.18 -19.83
N GLY A 636 7.85 -0.24 -19.89
CA GLY A 636 6.82 -0.11 -18.86
C GLY A 636 7.31 0.56 -17.57
N ARG A 637 6.47 0.61 -16.53
CA ARG A 637 6.70 1.52 -15.39
C ARG A 637 7.89 1.17 -14.51
N THR A 638 8.31 -0.09 -14.51
CA THR A 638 9.49 -0.56 -13.77
C THR A 638 10.79 -0.11 -14.42
N ASP A 639 10.75 0.36 -15.67
CA ASP A 639 11.86 1.03 -16.33
C ASP A 639 12.13 2.40 -15.66
N ARG A 640 13.35 2.54 -15.13
CA ARG A 640 13.88 3.78 -14.52
C ARG A 640 15.01 4.36 -15.37
N GLY A 641 15.15 3.89 -16.60
CA GLY A 641 16.15 4.29 -17.55
C GLY A 641 17.57 4.23 -16.99
N GLN A 642 18.38 5.22 -17.36
CA GLN A 642 19.77 5.36 -16.92
C GLN A 642 19.91 5.40 -15.39
N GLN A 643 18.97 6.02 -14.66
CA GLN A 643 19.01 6.07 -13.19
C GLN A 643 18.87 4.67 -12.57
N GLY A 644 18.05 3.80 -13.16
CA GLY A 644 17.92 2.41 -12.70
C GLY A 644 19.20 1.60 -12.94
N ILE A 645 19.84 1.82 -14.09
CA ILE A 645 21.15 1.21 -14.42
C ILE A 645 22.20 1.65 -13.40
N GLU A 646 22.29 2.96 -13.12
CA GLU A 646 23.21 3.50 -12.12
C GLU A 646 22.93 2.98 -10.71
N ALA A 647 21.65 2.86 -10.33
CA ALA A 647 21.26 2.30 -9.04
C ALA A 647 21.73 0.84 -8.89
N PHE A 648 21.59 0.03 -9.93
CA PHE A 648 22.14 -1.34 -9.95
C PHE A 648 23.67 -1.32 -9.79
N PHE A 649 24.40 -0.53 -10.58
CA PHE A 649 25.86 -0.51 -10.53
C PHE A 649 26.43 0.11 -9.24
N ARG A 650 25.67 0.95 -8.54
CA ARG A 650 26.07 1.50 -7.24
C ARG A 650 26.20 0.42 -6.16
N THR A 651 25.43 -0.65 -6.26
CA THR A 651 25.40 -1.73 -5.26
C THR A 651 25.98 -3.03 -5.78
N HIS A 652 26.07 -3.21 -7.10
CA HIS A 652 26.68 -4.37 -7.73
C HIS A 652 28.17 -4.47 -7.43
N LYS A 653 28.60 -5.66 -6.99
CA LYS A 653 30.01 -6.01 -6.83
C LYS A 653 30.30 -7.18 -7.77
N CYS A 654 31.26 -7.01 -8.67
CA CYS A 654 31.64 -8.08 -9.59
C CYS A 654 32.14 -9.30 -8.81
N SER A 655 31.54 -10.46 -9.09
CA SER A 655 31.99 -11.77 -8.61
C SER A 655 33.05 -12.36 -9.54
N SER A 656 33.70 -13.45 -9.12
CA SER A 656 34.61 -14.22 -10.00
C SER A 656 33.94 -14.59 -11.32
N LEU A 657 32.65 -14.94 -11.30
CA LEU A 657 31.87 -15.23 -12.50
C LEU A 657 31.77 -14.01 -13.43
N CYS A 658 31.53 -12.80 -12.91
CA CYS A 658 31.51 -11.58 -13.72
C CYS A 658 32.85 -11.37 -14.47
N HIS A 659 33.97 -11.56 -13.77
CA HIS A 659 35.30 -11.39 -14.36
C HIS A 659 35.59 -12.44 -15.43
N LEU A 660 35.17 -13.69 -15.22
CA LEU A 660 35.33 -14.77 -16.20
C LEU A 660 34.50 -14.52 -17.46
N LEU A 661 33.25 -14.10 -17.30
CA LEU A 661 32.37 -13.74 -18.42
C LEU A 661 32.95 -12.57 -19.22
N LEU A 662 33.53 -11.56 -18.55
CA LEU A 662 34.19 -10.41 -19.18
C LEU A 662 35.48 -10.81 -19.91
N LYS A 663 36.34 -11.63 -19.30
CA LYS A 663 37.58 -12.10 -19.93
C LYS A 663 37.28 -12.85 -21.23
N LYS A 664 36.28 -13.74 -21.21
CA LYS A 664 35.83 -14.42 -22.42
C LYS A 664 35.22 -13.49 -23.46
N TRP A 665 34.57 -12.41 -23.03
CA TRP A 665 34.09 -11.37 -23.94
C TRP A 665 35.23 -10.71 -24.71
N ILE A 666 36.34 -10.39 -24.03
CA ILE A 666 37.49 -9.73 -24.64
C ILE A 666 38.23 -10.70 -25.58
N GLU A 667 38.35 -11.97 -25.18
CA GLU A 667 39.03 -13.01 -25.98
C GLU A 667 38.25 -13.43 -27.23
N ASN A 668 36.91 -13.45 -27.17
CA ASN A 668 36.04 -13.75 -28.30
C ASN A 668 34.80 -12.85 -28.24
N PRO A 669 34.91 -11.60 -28.71
CA PRO A 669 33.79 -10.67 -28.72
C PRO A 669 32.73 -11.24 -29.64
N LEU A 670 31.57 -11.61 -29.07
CA LEU A 670 30.40 -12.20 -29.75
C LEU A 670 30.42 -11.93 -31.26
N GLU A 671 30.91 -12.90 -32.04
CA GLU A 671 30.92 -12.79 -33.50
C GLU A 671 29.50 -12.49 -33.98
N LYS A 672 29.29 -11.27 -34.48
CA LYS A 672 28.19 -10.79 -35.35
C LYS A 672 26.76 -11.31 -35.09
N GLU A 673 26.35 -11.53 -33.84
CA GLU A 673 24.94 -11.42 -33.44
C GLU A 673 24.72 -10.16 -32.60
N VAL A 674 25.08 -9.01 -33.17
CA VAL A 674 24.54 -7.73 -32.71
C VAL A 674 23.03 -7.87 -32.78
N ILE A 675 22.34 -7.82 -31.63
CA ILE A 675 20.89 -7.65 -31.65
C ILE A 675 20.67 -6.30 -32.34
N ASP A 676 20.11 -6.31 -33.55
CA ASP A 676 19.72 -5.07 -34.21
C ASP A 676 18.54 -4.46 -33.44
N TYR A 677 18.87 -3.60 -32.47
CA TYR A 677 17.91 -2.88 -31.65
C TYR A 677 17.02 -1.91 -32.43
N LYS A 678 17.27 -1.69 -33.74
CA LYS A 678 16.37 -0.89 -34.57
C LYS A 678 14.99 -1.53 -34.73
N GLU A 679 14.84 -2.85 -34.54
CA GLU A 679 13.53 -3.51 -34.63
C GLU A 679 12.62 -3.31 -33.39
N VAL A 680 13.18 -2.95 -32.23
CA VAL A 680 12.40 -2.62 -31.02
C VAL A 680 12.05 -1.12 -30.97
N SER A 681 12.91 -0.26 -31.51
CA SER A 681 12.80 1.21 -31.41
C SER A 681 11.94 1.88 -32.49
N ILE A 682 11.45 1.15 -33.51
CA ILE A 682 10.47 1.68 -34.49
C ILE A 682 9.02 1.50 -33.98
N SER A 683 8.79 1.06 -32.74
CA SER A 683 7.48 0.64 -32.19
C SER A 683 6.46 1.77 -31.96
N LEU A 684 6.75 3.02 -32.34
CA LEU A 684 5.99 4.15 -31.80
C LEU A 684 5.90 5.39 -32.71
N LYS A 685 6.31 5.26 -33.97
CA LYS A 685 6.25 6.34 -34.97
C LYS A 685 4.96 6.37 -35.80
N ASN A 686 4.15 5.29 -35.85
CA ASN A 686 3.04 5.18 -36.81
C ASN A 686 1.66 4.87 -36.18
N ASP A 687 1.32 5.49 -35.05
CA ASP A 687 -0.10 5.65 -34.65
C ASP A 687 -0.53 7.11 -34.86
N GLN A 688 -0.39 7.60 -36.10
CA GLN A 688 -1.29 8.63 -36.58
C GLN A 688 -2.53 7.93 -37.12
N MET A 689 -3.68 8.32 -36.59
CA MET A 689 -5.00 7.82 -36.97
C MET A 689 -5.14 7.68 -38.49
N PRO A 690 -5.70 6.57 -39.02
CA PRO A 690 -6.27 6.60 -40.36
C PRO A 690 -7.47 7.56 -40.33
N SER A 691 -7.27 8.76 -40.89
CA SER A 691 -8.34 9.65 -41.28
C SER A 691 -9.15 8.94 -42.36
N THR A 692 -10.21 8.26 -41.94
CA THR A 692 -11.19 7.73 -42.88
C THR A 692 -11.95 8.91 -43.44
N ILE A 693 -11.67 9.15 -44.72
CA ILE A 693 -12.37 10.04 -45.63
C ILE A 693 -13.88 9.74 -45.54
N LEU A 694 -14.64 10.62 -44.89
CA LEU A 694 -16.08 10.73 -45.11
C LEU A 694 -16.26 11.54 -46.41
N LYS A 695 -16.65 10.83 -47.46
CA LYS A 695 -17.11 11.42 -48.72
C LYS A 695 -18.37 12.25 -48.47
N ARG A 696 -18.38 13.41 -49.12
CA ARG A 696 -19.45 14.37 -49.38
C ARG A 696 -20.88 13.80 -49.33
N GLY A 697 -21.74 14.49 -48.59
CA GLY A 697 -23.18 14.56 -48.76
C GLY A 697 -23.63 15.97 -48.35
N ASP A 698 -24.40 16.61 -49.21
CA ASP A 698 -24.74 18.04 -49.27
C ASP A 698 -25.37 18.63 -47.99
N ILE A 699 -25.06 19.90 -47.70
CA ILE A 699 -26.02 20.98 -47.35
C ILE A 699 -25.32 22.34 -47.54
N LYS A 700 -26.02 23.25 -48.21
CA LYS A 700 -25.64 24.58 -48.67
C LYS A 700 -25.63 25.65 -47.55
N ASN A 701 -24.82 26.70 -47.77
CA ASN A 701 -24.95 28.11 -47.37
C ASN A 701 -24.94 28.45 -45.84
N ASP A 702 -24.28 29.49 -45.31
CA ASP A 702 -23.97 30.82 -45.84
C ASP A 702 -22.73 31.48 -45.18
N SER A 703 -22.08 32.33 -45.97
CA SER A 703 -21.22 33.52 -45.76
C SER A 703 -20.64 33.98 -44.40
N ASN A 704 -19.41 34.54 -44.53
CA ASN A 704 -18.78 35.66 -43.77
C ASN A 704 -18.20 35.35 -42.37
N VAL A 705 -17.02 35.79 -41.89
CA VAL A 705 -16.06 36.85 -42.28
C VAL A 705 -14.75 36.68 -41.43
N HIS A 706 -13.61 37.05 -42.02
CA HIS A 706 -12.31 37.54 -41.46
C HIS A 706 -11.46 36.77 -40.41
N SER A 707 -10.31 36.29 -40.92
CA SER A 707 -8.93 36.52 -40.46
C SER A 707 -8.69 37.39 -39.21
N MET A 708 -7.94 36.86 -38.22
CA MET A 708 -6.66 37.47 -37.77
C MET A 708 -5.82 36.53 -36.90
N LYS A 709 -4.54 36.37 -37.29
CA LYS A 709 -3.44 35.74 -36.55
C LYS A 709 -3.03 36.61 -35.36
N LYS A 710 -2.73 36.02 -34.20
CA LYS A 710 -1.73 36.57 -33.26
C LYS A 710 -0.93 35.47 -32.56
N THR A 711 0.37 35.53 -32.81
CA THR A 711 1.50 34.85 -32.18
C THR A 711 1.71 35.41 -30.76
N VAL A 712 2.07 34.58 -29.78
CA VAL A 712 2.57 35.02 -28.47
C VAL A 712 3.91 34.35 -28.19
N ARG A 713 4.94 35.18 -27.97
CA ARG A 713 6.29 34.82 -27.50
C ARG A 713 6.29 34.77 -25.96
N PHE A 714 7.09 33.85 -25.44
CA PHE A 714 7.38 33.66 -24.02
C PHE A 714 8.21 34.82 -23.45
N GLY A 715 7.84 35.24 -22.25
CA GLY A 715 8.68 35.96 -21.28
C GLY A 715 8.75 35.12 -20.01
#